data_AF-A0A938S402-F1
#
_entry.id   AF-A0A938S402-F1
#
_cell.length_a   1.000
_cell.length_b   1.000
_cell.length_c   1.000
_cell.angle_alpha   90.00
_cell.angle_beta   90.00
_cell.angle_gamma   90.00
#
_symmetry.space_group_name_H-M   'P 1'
#
loop_
_entity.id
_entity.type
_entity.pdbx_description
1 polymer ?
#
loop_
_entity_poly.entity_id
_entity_poly.type
_entity_poly.pdbx_seq_one_letter_code
_entity_poly.pdbx_strand_id
1 'polypeptide(L)'
;MHATGTTSRICLGTLLALAVMAQAGPARGPLRVHPENPRYFTDGTKGPDGSWRAVYLTGAHTWNNLVDMGRSDPPEEFDYAAYLNFLDRHHHNFIRLWAWDSTTWDSRANRELGKDFIHHCAPLPWARTGPGLALDGKPRFDLTKYEPAYFERLRSRVTAAGERGIYVGVMFFEGWGLMHGNRRKGTEDGWAWRSHPFNPANNINGLQIAGADALSGRVHALGNPEANKLQAAYIRQVVDTLNDLDNVLYEVANEGGDKEWNWWVVRTVQDYQRTRPKQHPVGITGHGGERVATMLQSPADWLSPGSQDGYRDPAPAWDQKKVSLLDTDHIWGVGGTHGWVWRSFLRGHNPIFMDPYDGTILGEPRGESDAQRRAAPRPPSNRGQDTRDTDKARMASPQFEPLRRALGHTRRYADRMNLAAMTPRSELASTEFCLANPGREYLVYLPHPVAPPPSRVIESQPRAAGPQVTVDLSEATGPLHVEWMHPVEGTTHPGPEVTGGAKRTFTAPFPGDAVLYLRGEEGKKVRTTEGRTAGTPDGRRDLLPSSLPTLLPSSEISRWPTATPESQGMSRAKLEAIKDSLAARKTKAFLVIRNDKIVYEWYASDHGPAAKHYTASMAKAIGGGVAFGVAVTDGLIALDDRAAKYVPQWRDDPRKSKITLRQLGSHTSGVEDAEADGLPHDKLPGWKGDFWKQPPVPRDPFTVSRDAAPILFEPGTKNAYSNPGIAMLTYCTTAALREAPVQDIRTLLRDRVMRPLGVPDSDWSAGYNKTFVVDSLPLVGSWGGGSYTARATARVGQLMLHEGNWQGRQLLSKEAVRQITRDAGTPGSGAVGWWSNNEGACARLPRDAFWGAGAGHQIVLVVPSRNLVAVRNGAVLNRAGDDTSDFDKPVHRFLFEPLMEAIN
;
A
#
# COMPACT_ATOMS: atom_id res chain seq x y z
N MET A 1 -84.30 13.14 10.32
CA MET A 1 -83.86 12.43 11.54
C MET A 1 -82.42 12.00 11.34
N HIS A 2 -81.60 12.33 12.35
CA HIS A 2 -80.24 11.89 12.72
C HIS A 2 -79.07 11.78 11.72
N ALA A 3 -77.97 12.33 12.22
CA ALA A 3 -76.62 12.50 11.72
C ALA A 3 -75.75 11.23 11.74
N THR A 4 -74.68 11.20 10.95
CA THR A 4 -73.26 11.37 11.38
C THR A 4 -72.27 10.89 10.30
N GLY A 5 -71.10 11.54 10.22
CA GLY A 5 -69.83 10.79 10.16
C GLY A 5 -69.06 10.70 8.83
N THR A 6 -68.05 11.56 8.73
CA THR A 6 -66.90 11.68 7.81
C THR A 6 -66.07 10.40 7.58
N THR A 7 -65.51 10.19 6.38
CA THR A 7 -64.04 10.07 6.12
C THR A 7 -63.70 9.83 4.63
N SER A 8 -62.74 10.60 4.12
CA SER A 8 -62.11 10.45 2.80
C SER A 8 -60.94 9.47 2.89
N ARG A 9 -60.87 8.47 1.99
CA ARG A 9 -59.76 7.52 1.88
C ARG A 9 -58.93 7.80 0.64
N ILE A 10 -57.66 8.13 0.85
CA ILE A 10 -56.59 8.23 -0.15
C ILE A 10 -56.12 6.80 -0.44
N CYS A 11 -56.18 6.39 -1.71
CA CYS A 11 -55.59 5.13 -2.18
C CYS A 11 -54.10 5.33 -2.47
N LEU A 12 -53.24 4.71 -1.66
CA LEU A 12 -51.82 4.53 -1.96
C LEU A 12 -51.65 3.14 -2.60
N GLY A 13 -51.36 3.09 -3.91
CA GLY A 13 -51.00 1.86 -4.62
C GLY A 13 -49.48 1.65 -4.55
N THR A 14 -49.04 0.65 -3.79
CA THR A 14 -47.64 0.24 -3.71
C THR A 14 -47.33 -0.74 -4.85
N LEU A 15 -46.58 -0.30 -5.86
CA LEU A 15 -45.99 -1.16 -6.89
C LEU A 15 -44.74 -1.83 -6.33
N LEU A 16 -44.84 -3.12 -6.00
CA LEU A 16 -43.69 -3.97 -5.68
C LEU A 16 -43.03 -4.40 -7.01
N ALA A 17 -41.90 -3.80 -7.38
CA ALA A 17 -41.08 -4.28 -8.49
C ALA A 17 -40.21 -5.45 -8.00
N LEU A 18 -40.60 -6.68 -8.34
CA LEU A 18 -39.75 -7.86 -8.22
C LEU A 18 -38.64 -7.76 -9.27
N ALA A 19 -37.42 -7.43 -8.84
CA ALA A 19 -36.22 -7.53 -9.67
C ALA A 19 -35.91 -9.01 -9.90
N VAL A 20 -36.24 -9.53 -11.09
CA VAL A 20 -35.75 -10.83 -11.56
C VAL A 20 -34.24 -10.71 -11.75
N MET A 21 -33.46 -11.36 -10.90
CA MET A 21 -32.00 -11.47 -11.10
C MET A 21 -31.75 -12.34 -12.33
N ALA A 22 -31.33 -11.73 -13.43
CA ALA A 22 -30.83 -12.46 -14.58
C ALA A 22 -29.58 -13.25 -14.16
N GLN A 23 -29.59 -14.57 -14.37
CA GLN A 23 -28.43 -15.42 -14.18
C GLN A 23 -27.30 -14.95 -15.10
N ALA A 24 -26.06 -14.91 -14.60
CA ALA A 24 -24.91 -14.51 -15.41
C ALA A 24 -24.78 -15.48 -16.61
N GLY A 25 -24.72 -14.92 -17.83
CA GLY A 25 -24.46 -15.72 -19.02
C GLY A 25 -23.00 -16.21 -19.05
N PRO A 26 -22.69 -17.17 -19.94
CA PRO A 26 -21.31 -17.65 -20.13
C PRO A 26 -20.34 -16.50 -20.39
N ALA A 27 -19.06 -16.70 -20.03
CA ALA A 27 -18.00 -15.75 -20.37
C ALA A 27 -17.95 -15.52 -21.90
N ARG A 28 -17.63 -14.29 -22.32
CA ARG A 28 -17.79 -13.87 -23.73
C ARG A 28 -16.47 -13.39 -24.31
N GLY A 29 -15.76 -14.23 -25.04
CA GLY A 29 -14.48 -13.83 -25.63
C GLY A 29 -13.32 -13.80 -24.63
N PRO A 30 -12.06 -13.94 -25.11
CA PRO A 30 -10.89 -13.81 -24.26
C PRO A 30 -10.73 -12.37 -23.77
N LEU A 31 -10.43 -12.21 -22.49
CA LEU A 31 -10.21 -10.89 -21.91
C LEU A 31 -8.98 -10.21 -22.52
N ARG A 32 -9.02 -8.88 -22.59
CA ARG A 32 -7.89 -8.02 -22.96
C ARG A 32 -7.89 -6.79 -22.09
N VAL A 33 -6.73 -6.17 -21.84
CA VAL A 33 -6.69 -4.88 -21.12
C VAL A 33 -7.57 -3.88 -21.88
N HIS A 34 -8.49 -3.21 -21.18
CA HIS A 34 -9.42 -2.28 -21.81
C HIS A 34 -8.63 -1.08 -22.37
N PRO A 35 -8.78 -0.76 -23.67
CA PRO A 35 -7.91 0.22 -24.33
C PRO A 35 -8.08 1.66 -23.81
N GLU A 36 -9.31 2.01 -23.38
CA GLU A 36 -9.63 3.35 -22.88
C GLU A 36 -9.51 3.47 -21.36
N ASN A 37 -9.55 2.34 -20.63
CA ASN A 37 -9.49 2.33 -19.17
C ASN A 37 -8.75 1.08 -18.68
N PRO A 38 -7.41 1.08 -18.70
CA PRO A 38 -6.59 -0.10 -18.47
C PRO A 38 -6.63 -0.66 -17.04
N ARG A 39 -7.46 -0.08 -16.16
CA ARG A 39 -7.79 -0.61 -14.82
C ARG A 39 -8.67 -1.86 -14.89
N TYR A 40 -9.38 -2.03 -16.01
CA TYR A 40 -10.31 -3.13 -16.23
C TYR A 40 -9.93 -3.91 -17.49
N PHE A 41 -10.47 -5.11 -17.60
CA PHE A 41 -10.44 -5.85 -18.86
C PHE A 41 -11.62 -5.45 -19.76
N THR A 42 -11.58 -5.89 -21.00
CA THR A 42 -12.73 -6.00 -21.88
C THR A 42 -12.80 -7.42 -22.44
N ASP A 43 -14.01 -7.90 -22.65
CA ASP A 43 -14.32 -9.19 -23.25
C ASP A 43 -14.50 -9.07 -24.78
N GLY A 44 -14.34 -7.85 -25.32
CA GLY A 44 -14.56 -7.58 -26.74
C GLY A 44 -16.04 -7.47 -27.11
N THR A 45 -16.94 -7.31 -26.13
CA THR A 45 -18.31 -6.86 -26.39
C THR A 45 -18.43 -5.35 -26.25
N LYS A 46 -19.40 -4.74 -26.92
CA LYS A 46 -19.65 -3.29 -26.87
C LYS A 46 -20.93 -2.97 -26.11
N GLY A 47 -20.90 -1.87 -25.36
CA GLY A 47 -22.06 -1.29 -24.70
C GLY A 47 -23.00 -0.58 -25.67
N PRO A 48 -24.17 -0.11 -25.20
CA PRO A 48 -25.15 0.62 -26.01
C PRO A 48 -24.62 1.90 -26.67
N ASP A 49 -23.62 2.54 -26.06
CA ASP A 49 -22.93 3.74 -26.58
C ASP A 49 -21.84 3.41 -27.61
N GLY A 50 -21.61 2.13 -27.91
CA GLY A 50 -20.59 1.65 -28.85
C GLY A 50 -19.18 1.55 -28.27
N SER A 51 -18.99 1.93 -27.00
CA SER A 51 -17.73 1.72 -26.25
C SER A 51 -17.52 0.24 -25.92
N TRP A 52 -16.28 -0.16 -25.71
CA TRP A 52 -15.99 -1.51 -25.21
C TRP A 52 -16.54 -1.68 -23.81
N ARG A 53 -17.10 -2.85 -23.50
CA ARG A 53 -17.54 -3.16 -22.14
C ARG A 53 -16.32 -3.38 -21.25
N ALA A 54 -16.28 -2.67 -20.13
CA ALA A 54 -15.35 -2.95 -19.05
C ALA A 54 -15.82 -4.17 -18.22
N VAL A 55 -14.89 -5.09 -17.95
CA VAL A 55 -15.08 -6.27 -17.11
C VAL A 55 -14.27 -6.10 -15.84
N TYR A 56 -14.99 -6.03 -14.72
CA TYR A 56 -14.45 -6.01 -13.37
C TYR A 56 -14.41 -7.44 -12.81
N LEU A 57 -13.25 -7.87 -12.34
CA LEU A 57 -13.03 -9.19 -11.79
C LEU A 57 -13.01 -9.13 -10.26
N THR A 58 -13.76 -10.00 -9.61
CA THR A 58 -13.82 -10.09 -8.15
C THR A 58 -14.34 -11.45 -7.70
N GLY A 59 -13.85 -11.93 -6.57
CA GLY A 59 -14.31 -13.19 -6.02
C GLY A 59 -13.43 -13.76 -4.92
N ALA A 60 -13.53 -15.06 -4.71
CA ALA A 60 -12.84 -15.79 -3.65
C ALA A 60 -12.15 -17.04 -4.19
N HIS A 61 -10.98 -17.41 -3.67
CA HIS A 61 -10.23 -18.61 -4.07
C HIS A 61 -9.70 -19.39 -2.86
N THR A 62 -9.46 -20.69 -3.04
CA THR A 62 -8.90 -21.60 -2.01
C THR A 62 -7.92 -22.59 -2.64
N TRP A 63 -7.03 -23.20 -1.86
CA TRP A 63 -5.83 -23.88 -2.36
C TRP A 63 -6.09 -25.23 -3.04
N ASN A 64 -7.14 -25.96 -2.64
CA ASN A 64 -7.45 -27.30 -3.17
C ASN A 64 -8.41 -27.28 -4.36
N ASN A 65 -8.63 -26.12 -4.97
CA ASN A 65 -9.64 -25.95 -6.01
C ASN A 65 -9.21 -26.36 -7.42
N LEU A 66 -7.95 -26.78 -7.64
CA LEU A 66 -7.49 -27.50 -8.84
C LEU A 66 -6.86 -28.85 -8.48
N VAL A 67 -5.91 -28.86 -7.55
CA VAL A 67 -5.30 -30.07 -6.99
C VAL A 67 -6.01 -30.42 -5.70
N ASP A 68 -6.43 -31.67 -5.52
CA ASP A 68 -7.02 -32.08 -4.24
C ASP A 68 -5.91 -32.16 -3.19
N MET A 69 -6.21 -31.74 -1.96
CA MET A 69 -5.28 -31.74 -0.84
C MET A 69 -5.94 -32.39 0.35
N GLY A 70 -5.20 -33.22 1.08
CA GLY A 70 -5.86 -34.13 2.00
C GLY A 70 -4.94 -34.93 2.88
N ARG A 71 -5.48 -35.59 3.90
CA ARG A 71 -4.68 -36.44 4.79
C ARG A 71 -4.36 -37.79 4.15
N SER A 72 -5.24 -38.24 3.27
CA SER A 72 -5.17 -39.55 2.61
C SER A 72 -4.28 -39.50 1.36
N ASP A 73 -3.77 -40.65 0.91
CA ASP A 73 -3.11 -40.80 -0.39
C ASP A 73 -3.80 -41.92 -1.20
N PRO A 74 -4.64 -41.59 -2.20
CA PRO A 74 -4.91 -40.25 -2.72
C PRO A 74 -5.70 -39.36 -1.74
N PRO A 75 -5.58 -38.01 -1.87
CA PRO A 75 -6.28 -37.05 -1.02
C PRO A 75 -7.79 -37.07 -1.23
N GLU A 76 -8.52 -36.53 -0.25
CA GLU A 76 -9.97 -36.37 -0.32
C GLU A 76 -10.38 -35.44 -1.48
N GLU A 77 -11.44 -35.80 -2.20
CA GLU A 77 -11.92 -35.03 -3.35
C GLU A 77 -12.49 -33.67 -2.94
N PHE A 78 -12.09 -32.61 -3.64
CA PHE A 78 -12.68 -31.28 -3.47
C PHE A 78 -14.02 -31.18 -4.20
N ASP A 79 -15.09 -30.85 -3.47
CA ASP A 79 -16.43 -30.63 -4.03
C ASP A 79 -16.51 -29.31 -4.82
N TYR A 80 -15.99 -29.35 -6.05
CA TYR A 80 -15.90 -28.19 -6.91
C TYR A 80 -17.27 -27.63 -7.31
N ALA A 81 -18.29 -28.49 -7.43
CA ALA A 81 -19.64 -28.06 -7.76
C ALA A 81 -20.27 -27.24 -6.63
N ALA A 82 -20.12 -27.68 -5.38
CA ALA A 82 -20.56 -26.92 -4.21
C ALA A 82 -19.79 -25.59 -4.08
N TYR A 83 -18.50 -25.59 -4.44
CA TYR A 83 -17.69 -24.37 -4.46
C TYR A 83 -18.16 -23.37 -5.52
N LEU A 84 -18.47 -23.81 -6.75
CA LEU A 84 -19.05 -22.91 -7.76
C LEU A 84 -20.44 -22.39 -7.32
N ASN A 85 -21.28 -23.22 -6.70
CA ASN A 85 -22.56 -22.77 -6.14
C ASN A 85 -22.37 -21.71 -5.05
N PHE A 86 -21.33 -21.85 -4.23
CA PHE A 86 -20.95 -20.85 -3.25
C PHE A 86 -20.56 -19.51 -3.90
N LEU A 87 -19.76 -19.53 -4.96
CA LEU A 87 -19.36 -18.32 -5.69
C LEU A 87 -20.57 -17.63 -6.34
N ASP A 88 -21.47 -18.40 -6.96
CA ASP A 88 -22.69 -17.89 -7.58
C ASP A 88 -23.59 -17.19 -6.55
N ARG A 89 -23.78 -17.79 -5.37
CA ARG A 89 -24.57 -17.18 -4.28
C ARG A 89 -24.02 -15.83 -3.82
N HIS A 90 -22.71 -15.61 -3.98
CA HIS A 90 -22.06 -14.35 -3.63
C HIS A 90 -21.84 -13.44 -4.84
N HIS A 91 -22.35 -13.80 -6.03
CA HIS A 91 -22.12 -13.07 -7.28
C HIS A 91 -20.65 -12.86 -7.62
N HIS A 92 -19.77 -13.82 -7.34
CA HIS A 92 -18.36 -13.75 -7.75
C HIS A 92 -18.20 -14.13 -9.23
N ASN A 93 -17.21 -13.55 -9.93
CA ASN A 93 -16.88 -13.89 -11.32
C ASN A 93 -15.40 -14.17 -11.56
N PHE A 94 -14.61 -14.30 -10.50
CA PHE A 94 -13.20 -14.56 -10.65
C PHE A 94 -12.68 -15.47 -9.56
N ILE A 95 -11.91 -16.48 -9.97
CA ILE A 95 -11.20 -17.40 -9.09
C ILE A 95 -9.78 -17.62 -9.59
N ARG A 96 -8.86 -17.96 -8.68
CA ARG A 96 -7.55 -18.53 -9.00
C ARG A 96 -7.62 -20.04 -8.83
N LEU A 97 -7.22 -20.81 -9.84
CA LEU A 97 -7.02 -22.25 -9.73
C LEU A 97 -5.58 -22.53 -9.33
N TRP A 98 -5.42 -23.09 -8.13
CA TRP A 98 -4.11 -23.30 -7.52
C TRP A 98 -3.40 -24.53 -8.08
N ALA A 99 -2.31 -24.29 -8.81
CA ALA A 99 -1.33 -25.34 -9.08
C ALA A 99 -0.60 -25.73 -7.78
N TRP A 100 -0.03 -26.92 -7.76
CA TRP A 100 0.80 -27.37 -6.65
C TRP A 100 1.92 -28.25 -7.21
N ASP A 101 3.17 -27.98 -6.85
CA ASP A 101 4.31 -28.60 -7.52
C ASP A 101 4.85 -29.85 -6.80
N SER A 102 4.42 -30.10 -5.55
CA SER A 102 4.95 -31.18 -4.71
C SER A 102 3.87 -32.23 -4.43
N THR A 103 4.22 -33.52 -4.34
CA THR A 103 3.21 -34.56 -4.03
C THR A 103 2.71 -34.51 -2.59
N THR A 104 3.38 -33.72 -1.75
CA THR A 104 3.00 -33.46 -0.36
C THR A 104 3.17 -31.99 0.00
N TRP A 105 2.45 -31.54 1.01
CA TRP A 105 2.57 -30.21 1.58
C TRP A 105 2.48 -30.23 3.11
N ASP A 106 3.53 -29.72 3.77
CA ASP A 106 3.52 -29.49 5.20
C ASP A 106 2.79 -28.18 5.55
N SER A 107 1.48 -28.27 5.82
CA SER A 107 0.67 -27.10 6.16
C SER A 107 0.99 -26.51 7.53
N ARG A 108 1.77 -27.18 8.40
CA ARG A 108 2.23 -26.61 9.68
C ARG A 108 3.05 -25.33 9.50
N ALA A 109 3.61 -25.12 8.31
CA ALA A 109 4.29 -23.90 7.93
C ALA A 109 3.38 -22.66 7.94
N ASN A 110 2.07 -22.84 7.75
CA ASN A 110 1.06 -21.76 7.76
C ASN A 110 0.60 -21.37 9.18
N ARG A 111 1.35 -21.78 10.22
CA ARG A 111 1.11 -21.42 11.63
C ARG A 111 -0.34 -21.70 12.05
N GLU A 112 -1.11 -20.66 12.38
CA GLU A 112 -2.48 -20.74 12.86
C GLU A 112 -3.46 -21.22 11.80
N LEU A 113 -3.13 -21.01 10.52
CA LEU A 113 -3.92 -21.47 9.37
C LEU A 113 -3.54 -22.90 8.94
N GLY A 114 -2.45 -23.45 9.50
CA GLY A 114 -1.93 -24.77 9.17
C GLY A 114 -2.68 -25.90 9.87
N LYS A 115 -2.66 -27.10 9.27
CA LYS A 115 -3.07 -28.34 9.95
C LYS A 115 -1.88 -28.96 10.65
N ASP A 116 -2.15 -29.90 11.56
CA ASP A 116 -1.14 -30.62 12.32
C ASP A 116 -0.59 -31.86 11.59
N PHE A 117 -0.95 -32.04 10.30
CA PHE A 117 -0.52 -33.14 9.45
C PHE A 117 0.00 -32.64 8.09
N ILE A 118 0.71 -33.52 7.38
CA ILE A 118 1.18 -33.28 6.01
C ILE A 118 0.05 -33.66 5.05
N HIS A 119 -0.29 -32.74 4.14
CA HIS A 119 -1.24 -33.03 3.08
C HIS A 119 -0.56 -33.82 1.96
N HIS A 120 -1.26 -34.79 1.40
CA HIS A 120 -0.97 -35.31 0.07
C HIS A 120 -1.68 -34.45 -0.97
N CYS A 121 -1.05 -34.28 -2.13
CA CYS A 121 -1.52 -33.41 -3.20
C CYS A 121 -1.59 -34.20 -4.50
N ALA A 122 -2.78 -34.30 -5.12
CA ALA A 122 -2.97 -35.02 -6.36
C ALA A 122 -4.21 -34.54 -7.15
N PRO A 123 -4.27 -34.77 -8.48
CA PRO A 123 -3.17 -35.22 -9.33
C PRO A 123 -2.15 -34.09 -9.55
N LEU A 124 -0.93 -34.47 -9.94
CA LEU A 124 0.10 -33.56 -10.47
C LEU A 124 0.15 -33.70 -12.00
N PRO A 125 0.71 -32.74 -12.75
CA PRO A 125 0.68 -32.78 -14.22
C PRO A 125 1.53 -33.88 -14.87
N TRP A 126 2.44 -34.52 -14.12
CA TRP A 126 3.45 -35.44 -14.67
C TRP A 126 3.05 -36.91 -14.48
N ALA A 127 3.14 -37.70 -15.54
CA ALA A 127 2.84 -39.12 -15.49
C ALA A 127 3.94 -39.89 -14.71
N ARG A 128 3.53 -40.94 -13.99
CA ARG A 128 4.43 -41.87 -13.32
C ARG A 128 4.60 -43.14 -14.13
N THR A 129 5.70 -43.27 -14.86
CA THR A 129 5.94 -44.43 -15.74
C THR A 129 7.01 -45.38 -15.22
N GLY A 130 7.85 -44.97 -14.26
CA GLY A 130 9.10 -45.68 -13.96
C GLY A 130 10.07 -45.68 -15.17
N PRO A 131 11.15 -46.48 -15.14
CA PRO A 131 11.46 -47.51 -14.15
C PRO A 131 11.92 -46.95 -12.80
N GLY A 132 11.90 -47.80 -11.78
CA GLY A 132 12.34 -47.48 -10.43
C GLY A 132 11.32 -46.69 -9.62
N LEU A 133 11.65 -46.50 -8.33
CA LEU A 133 10.80 -45.80 -7.37
C LEU A 133 11.32 -44.37 -7.13
N ALA A 134 10.38 -43.44 -6.99
CA ALA A 134 10.61 -42.11 -6.45
C ALA A 134 10.76 -42.19 -4.92
N LEU A 135 11.07 -41.06 -4.28
CA LEU A 135 11.29 -40.99 -2.83
C LEU A 135 10.03 -41.27 -1.99
N ASP A 136 8.84 -41.24 -2.60
CA ASP A 136 7.57 -41.62 -1.98
C ASP A 136 7.20 -43.11 -2.19
N GLY A 137 8.11 -43.90 -2.78
CA GLY A 137 7.90 -45.33 -3.02
C GLY A 137 6.99 -45.66 -4.21
N LYS A 138 6.47 -44.66 -4.94
CA LYS A 138 5.69 -44.86 -6.18
C LYS A 138 6.61 -44.83 -7.41
N PRO A 139 6.15 -45.25 -8.60
CA PRO A 139 6.97 -45.14 -9.81
C PRO A 139 7.47 -43.70 -10.05
N ARG A 140 8.69 -43.58 -10.53
CA ARG A 140 9.27 -42.28 -10.91
C ARG A 140 8.48 -41.60 -12.01
N PHE A 141 8.50 -40.27 -11.99
CA PHE A 141 7.91 -39.42 -13.00
C PHE A 141 8.68 -39.50 -14.32
N ASP A 142 7.96 -39.44 -15.43
CA ASP A 142 8.48 -39.07 -16.74
C ASP A 142 7.96 -37.67 -17.08
N LEU A 143 8.80 -36.67 -16.88
CA LEU A 143 8.45 -35.26 -17.07
C LEU A 143 8.22 -34.89 -18.55
N THR A 144 8.42 -35.83 -19.48
CA THR A 144 8.04 -35.68 -20.89
C THR A 144 6.64 -36.21 -21.20
N LYS A 145 5.98 -36.84 -20.22
CA LYS A 145 4.63 -37.39 -20.34
C LYS A 145 3.71 -36.78 -19.29
N TYR A 146 2.47 -36.55 -19.69
CA TYR A 146 1.49 -35.85 -18.89
C TYR A 146 0.47 -36.82 -18.28
N GLU A 147 0.04 -36.54 -17.05
CA GLU A 147 -1.02 -37.27 -16.35
C GLU A 147 -2.39 -36.83 -16.89
N PRO A 148 -3.14 -37.69 -17.62
CA PRO A 148 -4.40 -37.29 -18.23
C PRO A 148 -5.41 -36.74 -17.22
N ALA A 149 -5.48 -37.33 -16.02
CA ALA A 149 -6.43 -36.91 -15.00
C ALA A 149 -6.22 -35.44 -14.56
N TYR A 150 -4.99 -34.93 -14.58
CA TYR A 150 -4.71 -33.54 -14.27
C TYR A 150 -5.29 -32.59 -15.33
N PHE A 151 -5.05 -32.88 -16.61
CA PHE A 151 -5.49 -32.00 -17.70
C PHE A 151 -6.99 -32.09 -17.99
N GLU A 152 -7.59 -33.28 -17.82
CA GLU A 152 -9.05 -33.46 -17.85
C GLU A 152 -9.72 -32.68 -16.72
N ARG A 153 -9.15 -32.71 -15.51
CA ARG A 153 -9.63 -31.92 -14.38
C ARG A 153 -9.47 -30.42 -14.62
N LEU A 154 -8.30 -29.99 -15.09
CA LEU A 154 -8.04 -28.59 -15.40
C LEU A 154 -9.08 -28.07 -16.41
N ARG A 155 -9.28 -28.78 -17.52
CA ARG A 155 -10.26 -28.39 -18.54
C ARG A 155 -11.69 -28.41 -18.02
N SER A 156 -12.09 -29.46 -17.29
CA SER A 156 -13.47 -29.57 -16.78
C SER A 156 -13.79 -28.48 -15.74
N ARG A 157 -12.87 -28.19 -14.82
CA ARG A 157 -13.05 -27.11 -13.81
C ARG A 157 -13.13 -25.73 -14.48
N VAL A 158 -12.25 -25.42 -15.41
CA VAL A 158 -12.29 -24.15 -16.16
C VAL A 158 -13.58 -24.03 -16.99
N THR A 159 -14.01 -25.11 -17.65
CA THR A 159 -15.24 -25.13 -18.44
C THR A 159 -16.46 -24.87 -17.56
N ALA A 160 -16.61 -25.60 -16.45
CA ALA A 160 -17.73 -25.46 -15.53
C ALA A 160 -17.82 -24.06 -14.90
N ALA A 161 -16.68 -23.43 -14.61
CA ALA A 161 -16.64 -22.03 -14.18
C ALA A 161 -17.09 -21.08 -15.31
N GLY A 162 -16.64 -21.31 -16.54
CA GLY A 162 -16.94 -20.48 -17.70
C GLY A 162 -18.41 -20.48 -18.10
N GLU A 163 -19.07 -21.63 -17.97
CA GLU A 163 -20.53 -21.79 -18.16
C GLU A 163 -21.35 -20.90 -17.21
N ARG A 164 -20.79 -20.58 -16.04
CA ARG A 164 -21.39 -19.69 -15.02
C ARG A 164 -20.90 -18.24 -15.13
N GLY A 165 -20.12 -17.92 -16.16
CA GLY A 165 -19.54 -16.58 -16.36
C GLY A 165 -18.43 -16.24 -15.36
N ILE A 166 -17.76 -17.25 -14.79
CA ILE A 166 -16.62 -17.10 -13.89
C ILE A 166 -15.32 -17.23 -14.69
N TYR A 167 -14.51 -16.17 -14.66
CA TYR A 167 -13.15 -16.14 -15.18
C TYR A 167 -12.19 -16.83 -14.22
N VAL A 168 -11.16 -17.46 -14.79
CA VAL A 168 -10.26 -18.34 -14.07
C VAL A 168 -8.81 -17.93 -14.31
N GLY A 169 -8.13 -17.52 -13.24
CA GLY A 169 -6.68 -17.44 -13.18
C GLY A 169 -6.10 -18.84 -13.12
N VAL A 170 -5.45 -19.30 -14.18
CA VAL A 170 -4.81 -20.61 -14.29
C VAL A 170 -3.33 -20.45 -14.01
N MET A 171 -2.93 -20.92 -12.83
CA MET A 171 -1.55 -20.89 -12.39
C MET A 171 -0.74 -22.01 -13.04
N PHE A 172 0.46 -21.70 -13.56
CA PHE A 172 1.34 -22.75 -14.06
C PHE A 172 2.11 -23.45 -12.94
N PHE A 173 2.70 -22.67 -12.02
CA PHE A 173 3.66 -23.15 -11.02
C PHE A 173 3.36 -22.64 -9.60
N GLU A 174 3.99 -23.25 -8.61
CA GLU A 174 3.79 -22.98 -7.19
C GLU A 174 5.13 -22.81 -6.47
N GLY A 175 5.32 -21.69 -5.77
CA GLY A 175 6.57 -21.34 -5.09
C GLY A 175 6.48 -21.19 -3.57
N TRP A 176 5.30 -21.01 -3.00
CA TRP A 176 5.10 -20.94 -1.55
C TRP A 176 5.60 -22.20 -0.82
N GLY A 177 5.23 -23.39 -1.31
CA GLY A 177 5.67 -24.68 -0.74
C GLY A 177 7.19 -24.83 -0.74
N LEU A 178 7.84 -24.37 -1.81
CA LEU A 178 9.31 -24.43 -1.95
C LEU A 178 10.04 -23.35 -1.15
N MET A 179 9.61 -22.09 -1.20
CA MET A 179 10.33 -20.94 -0.65
C MET A 179 9.96 -20.61 0.80
N HIS A 180 8.73 -20.91 1.22
CA HIS A 180 8.16 -20.46 2.49
C HIS A 180 7.76 -21.61 3.42
N GLY A 181 7.29 -22.73 2.86
CA GLY A 181 6.97 -23.96 3.58
C GLY A 181 8.11 -24.49 4.47
N ASN A 182 9.35 -24.05 4.21
CA ASN A 182 10.59 -24.58 4.79
C ASN A 182 11.26 -23.65 5.81
N ARG A 183 10.66 -22.50 6.14
CA ARG A 183 11.28 -21.55 7.09
C ARG A 183 11.22 -22.09 8.54
N ARG A 184 12.40 -22.41 9.10
CA ARG A 184 12.69 -22.53 10.56
C ARG A 184 12.36 -23.85 11.27
N LYS A 185 12.34 -25.02 10.61
CA LYS A 185 12.29 -26.33 11.29
C LYS A 185 13.17 -27.37 10.58
N GLY A 186 13.88 -28.19 11.36
CA GLY A 186 14.47 -29.43 10.86
C GLY A 186 13.56 -30.59 11.20
N THR A 187 13.08 -31.34 10.19
CA THR A 187 12.42 -32.64 10.35
C THR A 187 12.52 -33.43 9.04
N GLU A 188 12.82 -34.73 9.13
CA GLU A 188 12.80 -35.69 8.02
C GLU A 188 11.37 -36.14 7.64
N ASP A 189 11.26 -36.67 6.41
CA ASP A 189 10.11 -37.09 5.59
C ASP A 189 8.95 -36.09 5.37
N GLY A 190 8.61 -35.83 4.09
CA GLY A 190 7.49 -34.95 3.66
C GLY A 190 7.86 -33.56 3.12
N TRP A 191 9.13 -33.38 2.76
CA TRP A 191 9.72 -32.08 2.44
C TRP A 191 9.43 -31.63 0.99
N ALA A 192 9.07 -30.37 0.73
CA ALA A 192 8.51 -29.92 -0.57
C ALA A 192 9.41 -30.27 -1.78
N TRP A 193 10.72 -30.00 -1.71
CA TRP A 193 11.64 -30.42 -2.77
C TRP A 193 11.86 -31.94 -2.82
N ARG A 194 11.75 -32.64 -1.68
CA ARG A 194 11.88 -34.11 -1.62
C ARG A 194 10.72 -34.79 -2.35
N SER A 195 9.52 -34.22 -2.32
CA SER A 195 8.34 -34.72 -3.04
C SER A 195 8.13 -34.07 -4.41
N HIS A 196 9.01 -33.15 -4.83
CA HIS A 196 8.88 -32.45 -6.11
C HIS A 196 9.26 -33.35 -7.29
N PRO A 197 8.48 -33.39 -8.39
CA PRO A 197 8.78 -34.18 -9.59
C PRO A 197 10.13 -33.85 -10.26
N PHE A 198 10.62 -32.61 -10.18
CA PHE A 198 11.89 -32.17 -10.77
C PHE A 198 13.11 -32.55 -9.92
N ASN A 199 12.91 -33.11 -8.72
CA ASN A 199 13.98 -33.69 -7.95
C ASN A 199 14.62 -34.86 -8.72
N PRO A 200 15.95 -34.91 -8.88
CA PRO A 200 16.62 -35.97 -9.66
C PRO A 200 16.31 -37.40 -9.19
N ALA A 201 15.94 -37.58 -7.92
CA ALA A 201 15.55 -38.89 -7.38
C ALA A 201 14.11 -39.31 -7.73
N ASN A 202 13.26 -38.37 -8.16
CA ASN A 202 11.84 -38.59 -8.39
C ASN A 202 11.48 -38.78 -9.87
N ASN A 203 12.35 -38.40 -10.81
CA ASN A 203 12.10 -38.55 -12.24
C ASN A 203 13.16 -39.40 -12.95
N ILE A 204 12.84 -39.81 -14.18
CA ILE A 204 13.73 -40.58 -15.06
C ILE A 204 14.48 -39.72 -16.07
N ASN A 205 14.26 -38.41 -16.08
CA ASN A 205 14.72 -37.49 -17.13
C ASN A 205 16.16 -36.99 -16.92
N GLY A 206 16.85 -37.47 -15.88
CA GLY A 206 18.28 -37.21 -15.66
C GLY A 206 18.61 -35.75 -15.33
N LEU A 207 17.66 -35.00 -14.78
CA LEU A 207 17.85 -33.57 -14.46
C LEU A 207 18.90 -33.36 -13.37
N GLN A 208 19.70 -32.30 -13.51
CA GLN A 208 20.64 -31.82 -12.50
C GLN A 208 20.48 -30.32 -12.30
N ILE A 209 19.65 -29.93 -11.32
CA ILE A 209 19.31 -28.52 -11.11
C ILE A 209 20.32 -27.91 -10.13
N ALA A 210 21.27 -27.14 -10.70
CA ALA A 210 22.37 -26.56 -9.96
C ALA A 210 21.88 -25.70 -8.79
N GLY A 211 22.27 -26.11 -7.58
CA GLY A 211 21.93 -25.39 -6.36
C GLY A 211 20.44 -25.44 -6.00
N ALA A 212 19.64 -26.31 -6.62
CA ALA A 212 18.35 -26.71 -6.07
C ALA A 212 18.62 -27.55 -4.83
N ASP A 213 18.10 -27.06 -3.71
CA ASP A 213 18.38 -27.58 -2.40
C ASP A 213 17.15 -27.44 -1.52
N ALA A 214 17.39 -27.51 -0.20
CA ALA A 214 16.31 -27.54 0.72
C ALA A 214 15.51 -26.22 0.90
N LEU A 215 15.96 -25.14 0.28
CA LEU A 215 15.58 -23.81 0.75
C LEU A 215 15.45 -22.80 -0.38
N SER A 216 16.04 -23.11 -1.54
CA SER A 216 16.29 -22.12 -2.58
C SER A 216 15.19 -21.98 -3.63
N GLY A 217 14.29 -22.96 -3.76
CA GLY A 217 13.25 -22.93 -4.80
C GLY A 217 13.81 -22.82 -6.24
N ARG A 218 15.09 -23.16 -6.47
CA ARG A 218 15.81 -22.92 -7.73
C ARG A 218 15.36 -23.73 -8.95
N VAL A 219 14.28 -24.48 -8.83
CA VAL A 219 13.59 -25.06 -9.98
C VAL A 219 12.92 -23.99 -10.85
N HIS A 220 12.47 -22.88 -10.26
CA HIS A 220 11.89 -21.72 -10.97
C HIS A 220 12.96 -20.65 -11.23
N ALA A 221 14.00 -21.01 -11.97
CA ALA A 221 15.08 -20.11 -12.36
C ALA A 221 15.57 -20.43 -13.78
N LEU A 222 16.14 -19.44 -14.45
CA LEU A 222 16.87 -19.66 -15.70
C LEU A 222 18.27 -20.20 -15.42
N GLY A 223 18.80 -21.01 -16.35
CA GLY A 223 20.16 -21.56 -16.26
C GLY A 223 20.22 -23.09 -16.20
N ASN A 224 19.08 -23.77 -16.22
CA ASN A 224 19.01 -25.20 -16.47
C ASN A 224 18.22 -25.47 -17.77
N PRO A 225 18.91 -25.59 -18.92
CA PRO A 225 18.25 -25.69 -20.22
C PRO A 225 17.25 -26.86 -20.32
N GLU A 226 17.55 -28.02 -19.74
CA GLU A 226 16.66 -29.18 -19.80
C GLU A 226 15.43 -29.00 -18.93
N ALA A 227 15.58 -28.49 -17.70
CA ALA A 227 14.43 -28.17 -16.84
C ALA A 227 13.56 -27.05 -17.46
N ASN A 228 14.18 -25.98 -17.97
CA ASN A 228 13.46 -24.90 -18.63
C ASN A 228 12.75 -25.39 -19.92
N LYS A 229 13.32 -26.35 -20.65
CA LYS A 229 12.66 -26.98 -21.81
C LYS A 229 11.42 -27.78 -21.41
N LEU A 230 11.47 -28.55 -20.33
CA LEU A 230 10.32 -29.29 -19.80
C LEU A 230 9.24 -28.36 -19.27
N GLN A 231 9.62 -27.29 -18.56
CA GLN A 231 8.69 -26.24 -18.10
C GLN A 231 8.00 -25.56 -19.29
N ALA A 232 8.75 -25.21 -20.35
CA ALA A 232 8.18 -24.64 -21.56
C ALA A 232 7.20 -25.60 -22.26
N ALA A 233 7.53 -26.90 -22.32
CA ALA A 233 6.62 -27.90 -22.86
C ALA A 233 5.33 -28.01 -22.04
N TYR A 234 5.43 -27.99 -20.72
CA TYR A 234 4.27 -28.00 -19.83
C TYR A 234 3.39 -26.75 -19.96
N ILE A 235 4.00 -25.56 -20.04
CA ILE A 235 3.28 -24.31 -20.33
C ILE A 235 2.48 -24.45 -21.63
N ARG A 236 3.10 -25.00 -22.68
CA ARG A 236 2.43 -25.24 -23.97
C ARG A 236 1.27 -26.22 -23.84
N GLN A 237 1.44 -27.31 -23.10
CA GLN A 237 0.38 -28.29 -22.86
C GLN A 237 -0.82 -27.68 -22.13
N VAL A 238 -0.58 -26.85 -21.10
CA VAL A 238 -1.65 -26.12 -20.41
C VAL A 238 -2.36 -25.14 -21.36
N VAL A 239 -1.60 -24.42 -22.20
CA VAL A 239 -2.18 -23.53 -23.22
C VAL A 239 -3.02 -24.33 -24.21
N ASP A 240 -2.52 -25.44 -24.74
CA ASP A 240 -3.26 -26.30 -25.68
C ASP A 240 -4.54 -26.88 -25.06
N THR A 241 -4.52 -27.14 -23.76
CA THR A 241 -5.66 -27.67 -23.02
C THR A 241 -6.80 -26.66 -22.86
N LEU A 242 -6.51 -25.35 -22.89
CA LEU A 242 -7.45 -24.31 -22.46
C LEU A 242 -7.63 -23.15 -23.44
N ASN A 243 -6.77 -22.99 -24.45
CA ASN A 243 -6.74 -21.77 -25.26
C ASN A 243 -8.07 -21.48 -25.96
N ASP A 244 -8.83 -22.50 -26.31
CA ASP A 244 -10.13 -22.37 -26.98
C ASP A 244 -11.25 -21.88 -26.05
N LEU A 245 -11.07 -21.86 -24.73
CA LEU A 245 -12.03 -21.33 -23.77
C LEU A 245 -11.93 -19.81 -23.68
N ASP A 246 -12.99 -19.11 -23.28
CA ASP A 246 -13.02 -17.63 -23.19
C ASP A 246 -12.62 -17.10 -21.81
N ASN A 247 -12.84 -17.90 -20.77
CA ASN A 247 -12.79 -17.47 -19.39
C ASN A 247 -11.42 -17.65 -18.73
N VAL A 248 -10.33 -17.55 -19.50
CA VAL A 248 -8.97 -17.90 -19.05
C VAL A 248 -8.11 -16.66 -18.87
N LEU A 249 -7.40 -16.59 -17.75
CA LEU A 249 -6.24 -15.73 -17.54
C LEU A 249 -5.09 -16.64 -17.10
N TYR A 250 -3.91 -16.49 -17.68
CA TYR A 250 -2.75 -17.26 -17.24
C TYR A 250 -1.99 -16.53 -16.14
N GLU A 251 -1.58 -17.27 -15.10
CA GLU A 251 -0.80 -16.77 -13.98
C GLU A 251 0.53 -17.54 -13.91
N VAL A 252 1.65 -16.80 -13.84
CA VAL A 252 3.00 -17.41 -13.87
C VAL A 252 3.20 -18.40 -12.73
N ALA A 253 3.15 -17.93 -11.49
CA ALA A 253 3.34 -18.77 -10.31
C ALA A 253 2.77 -18.09 -9.06
N ASN A 254 2.34 -18.87 -8.07
CA ASN A 254 2.16 -18.33 -6.72
C ASN A 254 3.51 -18.24 -6.02
N GLU A 255 3.92 -17.06 -5.58
CA GLU A 255 5.09 -16.91 -4.69
C GLU A 255 6.38 -17.64 -5.08
N GLY A 256 6.68 -17.64 -6.38
CA GLY A 256 7.84 -18.33 -6.94
C GLY A 256 8.48 -17.60 -8.12
N GLY A 257 9.65 -18.12 -8.51
CA GLY A 257 10.41 -17.58 -9.64
C GLY A 257 11.33 -16.42 -9.27
N ASP A 258 12.47 -16.32 -9.94
CA ASP A 258 13.19 -15.05 -10.04
C ASP A 258 12.59 -14.18 -11.16
N LYS A 259 12.99 -12.90 -11.21
CA LYS A 259 12.45 -11.92 -12.15
C LYS A 259 12.62 -12.35 -13.60
N GLU A 260 13.83 -12.77 -13.97
CA GLU A 260 14.18 -13.17 -15.33
C GLU A 260 13.38 -14.39 -15.78
N TRP A 261 13.21 -15.38 -14.90
CA TRP A 261 12.39 -16.57 -15.14
C TRP A 261 10.90 -16.22 -15.25
N ASN A 262 10.36 -15.41 -14.33
CA ASN A 262 8.97 -14.98 -14.39
C ASN A 262 8.66 -14.28 -15.72
N TRP A 263 9.55 -13.39 -16.17
CA TRP A 263 9.39 -12.70 -17.45
C TRP A 263 9.56 -13.64 -18.65
N TRP A 264 10.40 -14.67 -18.52
CA TRP A 264 10.55 -15.71 -19.54
C TRP A 264 9.29 -16.58 -19.65
N VAL A 265 8.64 -16.94 -18.54
CA VAL A 265 7.34 -17.64 -18.56
C VAL A 265 6.31 -16.80 -19.30
N VAL A 266 6.16 -15.52 -18.95
CA VAL A 266 5.22 -14.62 -19.64
C VAL A 266 5.46 -14.60 -21.15
N ARG A 267 6.72 -14.42 -21.58
CA ARG A 267 7.06 -14.43 -23.01
C ARG A 267 6.79 -15.78 -23.65
N THR A 268 7.12 -16.88 -22.98
CA THR A 268 6.87 -18.24 -23.49
C THR A 268 5.39 -18.48 -23.75
N VAL A 269 4.53 -18.03 -22.83
CA VAL A 269 3.07 -18.10 -22.99
C VAL A 269 2.62 -17.22 -24.16
N GLN A 270 3.01 -15.95 -24.17
CA GLN A 270 2.61 -15.00 -25.23
C GLN A 270 3.08 -15.46 -26.62
N ASP A 271 4.33 -15.89 -26.75
CA ASP A 271 4.90 -16.37 -28.01
C ASP A 271 4.15 -17.61 -28.51
N TYR A 272 3.82 -18.54 -27.62
CA TYR A 272 3.07 -19.74 -28.01
C TYR A 272 1.63 -19.43 -28.36
N GLN A 273 0.96 -18.58 -27.58
CA GLN A 273 -0.41 -18.16 -27.85
C GLN A 273 -0.52 -17.51 -29.23
N ARG A 274 0.48 -16.80 -29.75
CA ARG A 274 0.44 -16.26 -31.14
C ARG A 274 0.24 -17.34 -32.22
N THR A 275 0.50 -18.60 -31.91
CA THR A 275 0.24 -19.75 -32.78
C THR A 275 -1.12 -20.42 -32.54
N ARG A 276 -1.97 -19.79 -31.73
CA ARG A 276 -3.25 -20.29 -31.26
C ARG A 276 -4.40 -19.30 -31.52
N PRO A 277 -5.66 -19.76 -31.55
CA PRO A 277 -6.80 -18.91 -31.91
C PRO A 277 -7.06 -17.73 -30.96
N LYS A 278 -6.81 -17.90 -29.66
CA LYS A 278 -7.09 -16.87 -28.64
C LYS A 278 -5.82 -16.38 -27.97
N GLN A 279 -5.83 -15.11 -27.58
CA GLN A 279 -4.76 -14.46 -26.80
C GLN A 279 -5.36 -14.11 -25.43
N HIS A 280 -5.06 -14.94 -24.43
CA HIS A 280 -5.49 -14.72 -23.05
C HIS A 280 -4.49 -13.86 -22.28
N PRO A 281 -4.94 -13.02 -21.32
CA PRO A 281 -4.05 -12.20 -20.50
C PRO A 281 -3.10 -13.07 -19.67
N VAL A 282 -1.84 -12.63 -19.55
CA VAL A 282 -0.84 -13.30 -18.72
C VAL A 282 -0.42 -12.38 -17.58
N GLY A 283 -0.37 -12.88 -16.35
CA GLY A 283 -0.06 -12.09 -15.17
C GLY A 283 0.98 -12.67 -14.23
N ILE A 284 1.49 -11.80 -13.37
CA ILE A 284 2.48 -12.10 -12.34
C ILE A 284 1.99 -11.62 -10.98
N THR A 285 2.31 -12.36 -9.93
CA THR A 285 1.87 -12.06 -8.56
C THR A 285 3.06 -11.77 -7.63
N GLY A 286 2.93 -10.74 -6.79
CA GLY A 286 4.02 -10.16 -6.04
C GLY A 286 4.20 -10.81 -4.67
N HIS A 287 5.25 -11.61 -4.51
CA HIS A 287 5.42 -12.48 -3.32
C HIS A 287 6.39 -11.97 -2.25
N GLY A 288 6.42 -10.65 -2.07
CA GLY A 288 7.24 -10.00 -1.07
C GLY A 288 8.74 -9.91 -1.40
N GLY A 289 9.19 -10.37 -2.57
CA GLY A 289 10.51 -10.06 -3.13
C GLY A 289 10.44 -9.06 -4.28
N GLU A 290 9.51 -9.28 -5.21
CA GLU A 290 9.26 -8.38 -6.33
C GLU A 290 8.42 -7.16 -5.93
N ARG A 291 8.89 -6.00 -6.37
CA ARG A 291 8.23 -4.71 -6.17
C ARG A 291 7.32 -4.42 -7.37
N VAL A 292 6.18 -3.77 -7.13
CA VAL A 292 5.24 -3.35 -8.18
C VAL A 292 5.95 -2.56 -9.28
N ALA A 293 6.92 -1.71 -8.94
CA ALA A 293 7.73 -0.97 -9.92
C ALA A 293 8.49 -1.89 -10.90
N THR A 294 8.98 -3.04 -10.42
CA THR A 294 9.63 -4.07 -11.26
C THR A 294 8.59 -4.87 -12.03
N MET A 295 7.48 -5.25 -11.38
CA MET A 295 6.39 -5.99 -12.02
C MET A 295 5.74 -5.21 -13.17
N LEU A 296 5.64 -3.88 -13.05
CA LEU A 296 5.15 -3.00 -14.11
C LEU A 296 6.04 -3.00 -15.36
N GLN A 297 7.33 -3.32 -15.23
CA GLN A 297 8.27 -3.43 -16.36
C GLN A 297 8.20 -4.78 -17.07
N SER A 298 7.55 -5.78 -16.46
CA SER A 298 7.39 -7.10 -17.08
C SER A 298 6.58 -7.03 -18.38
N PRO A 299 6.58 -8.06 -19.22
CA PRO A 299 5.68 -8.14 -20.38
C PRO A 299 4.24 -8.54 -20.03
N ALA A 300 3.89 -8.73 -18.74
CA ALA A 300 2.57 -9.19 -18.30
C ALA A 300 1.46 -8.16 -18.55
N ASP A 301 0.24 -8.63 -18.77
CA ASP A 301 -0.97 -7.82 -18.99
C ASP A 301 -1.62 -7.35 -17.68
N TRP A 302 -1.46 -8.15 -16.61
CA TRP A 302 -1.97 -7.86 -15.28
C TRP A 302 -0.97 -8.25 -14.19
N LEU A 303 -1.16 -7.71 -12.99
CA LEU A 303 -0.34 -8.04 -11.84
C LEU A 303 -1.17 -8.08 -10.55
N SER A 304 -0.70 -8.86 -9.58
CA SER A 304 -1.20 -8.82 -8.21
C SER A 304 -0.18 -8.17 -7.27
N PRO A 305 -0.43 -6.92 -6.80
CA PRO A 305 0.46 -6.23 -5.85
C PRO A 305 0.55 -6.93 -4.50
N GLY A 306 1.75 -6.93 -3.90
CA GLY A 306 1.96 -7.40 -2.53
C GLY A 306 1.88 -6.30 -1.46
N SER A 307 1.75 -6.71 -0.20
CA SER A 307 1.65 -5.79 0.96
C SER A 307 2.82 -4.82 1.15
N GLN A 308 4.01 -5.15 0.65
CA GLN A 308 5.21 -4.34 0.89
C GLN A 308 5.17 -2.97 0.21
N ASP A 309 4.37 -2.82 -0.85
CA ASP A 309 4.26 -1.59 -1.61
C ASP A 309 3.03 -0.75 -1.21
N GLY A 310 2.44 -1.03 -0.03
CA GLY A 310 1.38 -0.22 0.55
C GLY A 310 -0.04 -0.56 0.08
N TYR A 311 -0.25 -1.73 -0.51
CA TYR A 311 -1.55 -2.15 -1.06
C TYR A 311 -2.48 -2.82 -0.02
N ARG A 312 -2.31 -2.49 1.28
CA ARG A 312 -3.14 -3.02 2.37
C ARG A 312 -4.48 -2.30 2.45
N ASP A 313 -4.61 -1.27 3.28
CA ASP A 313 -5.88 -0.55 3.42
C ASP A 313 -5.65 0.92 3.84
N PRO A 314 -6.07 1.93 3.05
CA PRO A 314 -6.53 1.80 1.67
C PRO A 314 -5.37 1.50 0.71
N ALA A 315 -5.61 0.70 -0.33
CA ALA A 315 -4.70 0.62 -1.45
C ALA A 315 -4.63 1.99 -2.19
N PRO A 316 -3.47 2.37 -2.74
CA PRO A 316 -3.35 3.57 -3.58
C PRO A 316 -4.31 3.54 -4.77
N ALA A 317 -4.64 4.70 -5.34
CA ALA A 317 -5.38 4.71 -6.60
C ALA A 317 -4.55 4.03 -7.71
N TRP A 318 -5.18 3.15 -8.47
CA TRP A 318 -4.52 2.38 -9.51
C TRP A 318 -4.59 3.13 -10.84
N ASP A 319 -3.50 3.78 -11.22
CA ASP A 319 -3.43 4.58 -12.47
C ASP A 319 -2.46 3.98 -13.51
N GLN A 320 -2.24 2.67 -13.44
CA GLN A 320 -1.29 1.96 -14.30
C GLN A 320 -1.94 1.41 -15.57
N LYS A 321 -1.11 1.04 -16.56
CA LYS A 321 -1.55 0.47 -17.84
C LYS A 321 -1.85 -1.04 -17.79
N LYS A 322 -1.64 -1.68 -16.65
CA LYS A 322 -1.89 -3.10 -16.43
C LYS A 322 -3.04 -3.25 -15.45
N VAL A 323 -3.86 -4.28 -15.58
CA VAL A 323 -4.93 -4.52 -14.61
C VAL A 323 -4.32 -4.95 -13.27
N SER A 324 -4.83 -4.39 -12.15
CA SER A 324 -4.46 -4.86 -10.81
C SER A 324 -5.52 -5.80 -10.27
N LEU A 325 -5.15 -7.08 -10.14
CA LEU A 325 -5.91 -8.08 -9.39
C LEU A 325 -5.40 -8.07 -7.96
N LEU A 326 -6.09 -7.38 -7.06
CA LEU A 326 -5.60 -7.11 -5.72
C LEU A 326 -5.96 -8.26 -4.78
N ASP A 327 -5.03 -9.20 -4.63
CA ASP A 327 -5.28 -10.46 -3.92
C ASP A 327 -4.90 -10.39 -2.44
N THR A 328 -5.80 -10.79 -1.54
CA THR A 328 -5.47 -10.85 -0.11
C THR A 328 -4.35 -11.83 0.20
N ASP A 329 -4.12 -12.87 -0.61
CA ASP A 329 -3.00 -13.82 -0.45
C ASP A 329 -1.67 -13.11 -0.19
N HIS A 330 -1.31 -12.15 -1.05
CA HIS A 330 -0.04 -11.40 -0.96
C HIS A 330 -0.10 -10.18 -0.03
N ILE A 331 -1.27 -9.89 0.52
CA ILE A 331 -1.50 -8.73 1.37
C ILE A 331 -1.53 -9.14 2.86
N TRP A 332 -2.33 -10.16 3.18
CA TRP A 332 -2.60 -10.70 4.51
C TRP A 332 -2.70 -12.23 4.58
N GLY A 333 -2.71 -12.95 3.45
CA GLY A 333 -3.25 -14.31 3.40
C GLY A 333 -4.77 -14.28 3.56
N VAL A 334 -5.28 -14.95 4.61
CA VAL A 334 -6.69 -14.93 4.99
C VAL A 334 -6.95 -13.67 5.82
N GLY A 335 -7.57 -12.64 5.22
CA GLY A 335 -7.87 -11.38 5.89
C GLY A 335 -8.67 -10.39 5.04
N GLY A 336 -8.67 -9.11 5.43
CA GLY A 336 -9.43 -8.04 4.78
C GLY A 336 -10.78 -7.76 5.43
N THR A 337 -11.49 -6.75 4.92
CA THR A 337 -12.83 -6.35 5.39
C THR A 337 -13.73 -5.98 4.21
N HIS A 338 -15.05 -5.89 4.42
CA HIS A 338 -15.96 -5.33 3.41
C HIS A 338 -15.58 -3.90 3.02
N GLY A 339 -15.12 -3.08 3.98
CA GLY A 339 -14.65 -1.72 3.69
C GLY A 339 -13.40 -1.70 2.81
N TRP A 340 -12.48 -2.65 3.00
CA TRP A 340 -11.33 -2.81 2.10
C TRP A 340 -11.76 -3.13 0.66
N VAL A 341 -12.77 -3.98 0.47
CA VAL A 341 -13.31 -4.31 -0.86
C VAL A 341 -13.84 -3.05 -1.56
N TRP A 342 -14.66 -2.26 -0.87
CA TRP A 342 -15.21 -1.01 -1.42
C TRP A 342 -14.11 0.01 -1.71
N ARG A 343 -13.20 0.25 -0.76
CA ARG A 343 -12.08 1.19 -0.96
C ARG A 343 -11.20 0.76 -2.14
N SER A 344 -10.92 -0.54 -2.30
CA SER A 344 -10.15 -1.08 -3.42
C SER A 344 -10.86 -0.89 -4.75
N PHE A 345 -12.16 -1.19 -4.82
CA PHE A 345 -12.95 -1.01 -6.03
C PHE A 345 -13.00 0.46 -6.49
N LEU A 346 -13.24 1.39 -5.56
CA LEU A 346 -13.28 2.83 -5.87
C LEU A 346 -11.90 3.42 -6.18
N ARG A 347 -10.82 2.70 -5.84
CA ARG A 347 -9.44 3.03 -6.21
C ARG A 347 -9.01 2.37 -7.53
N GLY A 348 -9.90 1.68 -8.23
CA GLY A 348 -9.63 1.09 -9.55
C GLY A 348 -8.96 -0.30 -9.52
N HIS A 349 -8.98 -0.97 -8.38
CA HIS A 349 -8.49 -2.34 -8.22
C HIS A 349 -9.59 -3.38 -8.44
N ASN A 350 -9.18 -4.62 -8.77
CA ASN A 350 -10.02 -5.80 -8.91
C ASN A 350 -9.71 -6.75 -7.71
N PRO A 351 -10.33 -6.54 -6.53
CA PRO A 351 -10.03 -7.31 -5.33
C PRO A 351 -10.45 -8.77 -5.45
N ILE A 352 -9.62 -9.68 -4.93
CA ILE A 352 -9.94 -11.10 -4.81
C ILE A 352 -9.49 -11.60 -3.43
N PHE A 353 -10.27 -12.50 -2.81
CA PHE A 353 -10.07 -12.98 -1.45
C PHE A 353 -9.54 -14.42 -1.41
N MET A 354 -8.44 -14.65 -0.69
CA MET A 354 -8.00 -15.98 -0.30
C MET A 354 -8.86 -16.47 0.89
N ASP A 355 -9.82 -17.34 0.57
CA ASP A 355 -10.93 -17.71 1.43
C ASP A 355 -10.70 -19.09 2.06
N PRO A 356 -10.90 -19.24 3.39
CA PRO A 356 -10.84 -20.55 4.02
C PRO A 356 -11.96 -21.50 3.56
N TYR A 357 -13.00 -21.00 2.90
CA TYR A 357 -14.17 -21.66 2.31
C TYR A 357 -14.88 -22.68 3.22
N ASP A 358 -14.30 -23.86 3.42
CA ASP A 358 -14.82 -24.96 4.23
C ASP A 358 -13.92 -25.33 5.43
N GLY A 359 -12.80 -24.62 5.59
CA GLY A 359 -11.87 -24.78 6.70
C GLY A 359 -11.07 -26.09 6.66
N THR A 360 -11.19 -26.90 5.60
CA THR A 360 -10.55 -28.21 5.50
C THR A 360 -9.05 -28.08 5.23
N ILE A 361 -8.67 -27.09 4.43
CA ILE A 361 -7.28 -26.84 4.02
C ILE A 361 -6.71 -25.62 4.72
N LEU A 362 -7.35 -24.47 4.56
CA LEU A 362 -6.98 -23.24 5.22
C LEU A 362 -7.74 -23.13 6.54
N GLY A 363 -7.03 -23.10 7.67
CA GLY A 363 -7.63 -22.87 8.99
C GLY A 363 -8.15 -21.44 9.16
N GLU A 364 -8.87 -21.17 10.26
CA GLU A 364 -9.26 -19.81 10.62
C GLU A 364 -8.14 -19.10 11.40
N PRO A 365 -7.92 -17.78 11.20
CA PRO A 365 -7.00 -17.01 12.04
C PRO A 365 -7.43 -17.06 13.53
N ARG A 366 -6.51 -17.25 14.48
CA ARG A 366 -6.89 -17.27 15.91
C ARG A 366 -7.18 -15.85 16.39
N GLY A 367 -8.45 -15.54 16.62
CA GLY A 367 -8.86 -14.37 17.41
C GLY A 367 -8.38 -14.47 18.86
N GLU A 368 -8.22 -13.32 19.50
CA GLU A 368 -7.57 -13.05 20.79
C GLU A 368 -7.81 -14.05 21.96
N SER A 369 -6.70 -14.33 22.65
CA SER A 369 -6.47 -15.00 23.96
C SER A 369 -6.70 -16.52 24.11
N ASP A 370 -5.58 -17.25 24.25
CA ASP A 370 -5.49 -18.65 24.72
C ASP A 370 -6.07 -18.88 26.14
N ALA A 371 -6.38 -17.81 26.87
CA ALA A 371 -6.94 -17.87 28.23
C ALA A 371 -8.42 -18.27 28.25
N GLN A 372 -9.20 -17.98 27.20
CA GLN A 372 -10.63 -18.27 27.16
C GLN A 372 -10.96 -19.69 26.64
N ARG A 373 -10.09 -20.29 25.82
CA ARG A 373 -10.33 -21.63 25.23
C ARG A 373 -10.00 -22.80 26.17
N ARG A 374 -9.20 -22.60 27.21
CA ARG A 374 -8.89 -23.65 28.20
C ARG A 374 -10.09 -24.05 29.08
N ALA A 375 -11.23 -23.37 28.95
CA ALA A 375 -12.42 -23.58 29.77
C ALA A 375 -13.63 -24.21 29.04
N ALA A 376 -13.55 -24.55 27.74
CA ALA A 376 -14.68 -25.11 26.99
C ALA A 376 -14.46 -26.59 26.61
N PRO A 377 -15.42 -27.51 26.88
CA PRO A 377 -15.30 -28.92 26.52
C PRO A 377 -15.43 -29.12 24.99
N ARG A 378 -14.62 -30.02 24.43
CA ARG A 378 -14.68 -30.42 23.02
C ARG A 378 -15.97 -31.19 22.73
N PRO A 379 -16.72 -30.89 21.65
CA PRO A 379 -17.88 -31.69 21.28
C PRO A 379 -17.44 -33.04 20.66
N PRO A 380 -18.21 -34.12 20.87
CA PRO A 380 -17.88 -35.44 20.36
C PRO A 380 -18.13 -35.55 18.85
N SER A 381 -17.33 -36.41 18.20
CA SER A 381 -17.48 -36.77 16.80
C SER A 381 -18.72 -37.64 16.57
N ASN A 382 -19.78 -37.08 16.00
CA ASN A 382 -20.91 -37.90 15.53
C ASN A 382 -20.75 -38.23 14.05
N ARG A 383 -20.52 -39.52 13.77
CA ARG A 383 -20.80 -40.14 12.47
C ARG A 383 -22.29 -40.41 12.38
N GLY A 384 -22.88 -39.98 11.26
CA GLY A 384 -24.17 -40.46 10.75
C GLY A 384 -25.38 -39.62 11.14
N GLN A 385 -25.87 -38.78 10.22
CA GLN A 385 -27.30 -38.57 9.97
C GLN A 385 -27.58 -37.77 8.68
N ASP A 386 -28.74 -38.10 8.12
CA ASP A 386 -29.47 -37.77 6.88
C ASP A 386 -29.22 -36.40 6.18
N THR A 387 -29.25 -36.46 4.86
CA THR A 387 -28.67 -35.54 3.85
C THR A 387 -29.69 -34.58 3.22
N ARG A 388 -30.34 -33.69 3.99
CA ARG A 388 -31.30 -32.72 3.39
C ARG A 388 -31.28 -31.28 3.90
N ASP A 389 -30.30 -30.87 4.72
CA ASP A 389 -30.19 -29.46 5.16
C ASP A 389 -28.72 -29.01 5.40
N THR A 390 -27.79 -29.45 4.55
CA THR A 390 -26.34 -29.38 4.80
C THR A 390 -25.64 -28.11 4.30
N ASP A 391 -26.33 -27.19 3.62
CA ASP A 391 -25.68 -26.00 3.05
C ASP A 391 -25.37 -24.91 4.08
N LYS A 392 -26.10 -24.86 5.20
CA LYS A 392 -25.84 -23.88 6.28
C LYS A 392 -24.74 -24.31 7.26
N ALA A 393 -24.38 -25.59 7.29
CA ALA A 393 -23.47 -26.14 8.31
C ALA A 393 -22.01 -26.29 7.85
N ARG A 394 -21.71 -26.04 6.56
CA ARG A 394 -20.36 -26.26 5.99
C ARG A 394 -19.52 -25.01 5.79
N MET A 395 -20.05 -23.79 5.96
CA MET A 395 -19.23 -22.59 5.82
C MET A 395 -18.37 -22.43 7.07
N ALA A 396 -17.10 -22.81 6.95
CA ALA A 396 -16.10 -22.29 7.85
C ALA A 396 -16.04 -20.76 7.66
N SER A 397 -15.96 -20.06 8.78
CA SER A 397 -15.67 -18.64 8.86
C SER A 397 -16.81 -17.67 8.55
N PRO A 398 -17.92 -17.66 9.32
CA PRO A 398 -18.98 -16.65 9.21
C PRO A 398 -18.47 -15.20 9.35
N GLN A 399 -17.31 -14.99 9.99
CA GLN A 399 -16.66 -13.69 10.11
C GLN A 399 -16.30 -13.03 8.76
N PHE A 400 -16.10 -13.82 7.69
CA PHE A 400 -15.76 -13.31 6.36
C PHE A 400 -16.99 -13.10 5.45
N GLU A 401 -18.18 -13.48 5.91
CA GLU A 401 -19.43 -13.28 5.15
C GLU A 401 -19.64 -11.82 4.69
N PRO A 402 -19.39 -10.79 5.52
CA PRO A 402 -19.51 -9.40 5.06
C PRO A 402 -18.57 -9.06 3.90
N LEU A 403 -17.35 -9.58 3.92
CA LEU A 403 -16.35 -9.39 2.86
C LEU A 403 -16.81 -10.09 1.57
N ARG A 404 -17.23 -11.37 1.67
CA ARG A 404 -17.73 -12.16 0.53
C ARG A 404 -18.90 -11.47 -0.18
N ARG A 405 -19.83 -10.90 0.59
CA ARG A 405 -20.97 -10.12 0.06
C ARG A 405 -20.52 -8.82 -0.60
N ALA A 406 -19.61 -8.08 0.02
CA ALA A 406 -19.10 -6.83 -0.55
C ALA A 406 -18.46 -7.03 -1.93
N LEU A 407 -17.72 -8.14 -2.14
CA LEU A 407 -17.16 -8.50 -3.46
C LEU A 407 -18.27 -8.67 -4.51
N GLY A 408 -19.39 -9.30 -4.14
CA GLY A 408 -20.55 -9.43 -5.01
C GLY A 408 -21.24 -8.09 -5.30
N HIS A 409 -21.38 -7.24 -4.28
CA HIS A 409 -22.03 -5.95 -4.43
C HIS A 409 -21.22 -4.98 -5.30
N THR A 410 -19.90 -4.94 -5.18
CA THR A 410 -19.06 -4.13 -6.08
C THR A 410 -19.21 -4.58 -7.53
N ARG A 411 -19.32 -5.89 -7.79
CA ARG A 411 -19.61 -6.41 -9.14
C ARG A 411 -20.98 -5.96 -9.66
N ARG A 412 -22.03 -6.03 -8.84
CA ARG A 412 -23.37 -5.57 -9.25
C ARG A 412 -23.37 -4.10 -9.67
N TYR A 413 -22.59 -3.26 -9.00
CA TYR A 413 -22.41 -1.87 -9.41
C TYR A 413 -21.56 -1.75 -10.68
N ALA A 414 -20.45 -2.47 -10.77
CA ALA A 414 -19.61 -2.53 -11.97
C ALA A 414 -20.41 -2.87 -13.24
N ASP A 415 -21.37 -3.80 -13.13
CA ASP A 415 -22.23 -4.23 -14.25
C ASP A 415 -23.29 -3.19 -14.66
N ARG A 416 -23.61 -2.21 -13.79
CA ARG A 416 -24.62 -1.17 -14.03
C ARG A 416 -24.02 0.17 -14.50
N MET A 417 -22.75 0.39 -14.20
CA MET A 417 -22.04 1.65 -14.42
C MET A 417 -21.28 1.66 -15.74
N ASN A 418 -21.01 2.84 -16.29
CA ASN A 418 -20.09 2.98 -17.41
C ASN A 418 -18.63 2.98 -16.92
N LEU A 419 -18.16 1.83 -16.43
CA LEU A 419 -16.79 1.68 -15.93
C LEU A 419 -15.71 2.03 -16.96
N ALA A 420 -15.99 1.94 -18.26
CA ALA A 420 -15.05 2.39 -19.29
C ALA A 420 -14.73 3.90 -19.18
N ALA A 421 -15.70 4.71 -18.75
CA ALA A 421 -15.53 6.15 -18.56
C ALA A 421 -15.24 6.59 -17.12
N MET A 422 -15.31 5.68 -16.14
CA MET A 422 -15.14 6.01 -14.73
C MET A 422 -13.69 5.85 -14.26
N THR A 423 -13.21 6.83 -13.49
CA THR A 423 -11.85 6.83 -12.91
C THR A 423 -11.89 7.16 -11.42
N PRO A 424 -10.88 6.75 -10.62
CA PRO A 424 -10.77 7.20 -9.23
C PRO A 424 -10.57 8.72 -9.18
N ARG A 425 -11.43 9.43 -8.44
CA ARG A 425 -11.46 10.90 -8.33
C ARG A 425 -11.61 11.33 -6.87
N SER A 426 -10.57 11.11 -6.08
CA SER A 426 -10.59 11.35 -4.62
C SER A 426 -10.97 12.79 -4.26
N GLU A 427 -10.66 13.76 -5.10
CA GLU A 427 -10.96 15.17 -4.87
C GLU A 427 -12.45 15.51 -5.01
N LEU A 428 -13.27 14.64 -5.61
CA LEU A 428 -14.69 14.88 -5.85
C LEU A 428 -15.59 14.46 -4.67
N ALA A 429 -15.07 13.76 -3.66
CA ALA A 429 -15.84 13.40 -2.47
C ALA A 429 -15.04 13.61 -1.19
N SER A 430 -15.69 14.11 -0.13
CA SER A 430 -15.05 14.36 1.15
C SER A 430 -14.53 13.09 1.86
N THR A 431 -14.94 11.91 1.42
CA THR A 431 -14.43 10.62 1.90
C THR A 431 -13.20 10.13 1.11
N GLU A 432 -12.81 10.83 0.05
CA GLU A 432 -11.74 10.46 -0.90
C GLU A 432 -11.95 9.15 -1.69
N PHE A 433 -13.02 8.41 -1.42
CA PHE A 433 -13.40 7.20 -2.14
C PHE A 433 -14.53 7.55 -3.09
N CYS A 434 -14.15 8.02 -4.29
CA CYS A 434 -15.07 8.30 -5.38
C CYS A 434 -14.53 7.72 -6.67
N LEU A 435 -15.36 6.91 -7.34
CA LEU A 435 -15.18 6.54 -8.73
C LEU A 435 -16.15 7.40 -9.55
N ALA A 436 -15.67 8.12 -10.56
CA ALA A 436 -16.50 9.07 -11.29
C ALA A 436 -16.19 9.16 -12.79
N ASN A 437 -17.25 9.39 -13.55
CA ASN A 437 -17.24 10.06 -14.84
C ASN A 437 -17.85 11.46 -14.60
N PRO A 438 -17.01 12.49 -14.38
CA PRO A 438 -17.48 13.81 -13.98
C PRO A 438 -18.57 14.35 -14.90
N GLY A 439 -19.57 14.96 -14.28
CA GLY A 439 -20.75 15.50 -14.92
C GLY A 439 -21.85 14.48 -15.21
N ARG A 440 -21.58 13.17 -15.09
CA ARG A 440 -22.54 12.13 -15.49
C ARG A 440 -22.81 11.08 -14.43
N GLU A 441 -21.78 10.53 -13.81
CA GLU A 441 -21.90 9.32 -12.99
C GLU A 441 -20.87 9.28 -11.87
N TYR A 442 -21.31 8.99 -10.65
CA TYR A 442 -20.47 9.01 -9.46
C TYR A 442 -20.87 7.86 -8.54
N LEU A 443 -19.87 7.13 -8.04
CA LEU A 443 -20.03 6.13 -6.98
C LEU A 443 -19.11 6.51 -5.84
N VAL A 444 -19.66 6.63 -4.63
CA VAL A 444 -18.94 7.15 -3.45
C VAL A 444 -19.15 6.20 -2.28
N TYR A 445 -18.07 5.83 -1.59
CA TYR A 445 -18.15 5.01 -0.39
C TYR A 445 -17.90 5.87 0.86
N LEU A 446 -18.76 5.68 1.85
CA LEU A 446 -18.77 6.37 3.13
C LEU A 446 -18.49 5.34 4.23
N PRO A 447 -17.23 5.19 4.66
CA PRO A 447 -16.93 4.36 5.82
C PRO A 447 -17.50 5.03 7.07
N HIS A 448 -18.22 4.28 7.90
CA HIS A 448 -18.64 4.72 9.21
C HIS A 448 -17.47 4.52 10.20
N PRO A 449 -17.19 5.50 11.07
CA PRO A 449 -16.20 5.29 12.13
C PRO A 449 -16.71 4.17 13.04
N VAL A 450 -15.97 3.07 13.16
CA VAL A 450 -16.33 1.97 14.05
C VAL A 450 -16.26 2.49 15.49
N ALA A 451 -17.41 2.87 16.04
CA ALA A 451 -17.51 3.11 17.47
C ALA A 451 -17.27 1.78 18.20
N PRO A 452 -16.56 1.76 19.34
CA PRO A 452 -16.46 0.55 20.16
C PRO A 452 -17.86 0.08 20.56
N PRO A 453 -18.08 -1.24 20.72
CA PRO A 453 -19.39 -1.75 21.10
C PRO A 453 -19.83 -1.09 22.42
N PRO A 454 -21.07 -0.61 22.53
CA PRO A 454 -21.53 0.08 23.71
C PRO A 454 -21.46 -0.86 24.92
N SER A 455 -20.74 -0.45 25.95
CA SER A 455 -20.91 -1.01 27.28
C SER A 455 -22.31 -0.59 27.78
N ARG A 456 -23.28 -1.51 27.62
CA ARG A 456 -24.70 -1.47 28.04
C ARG A 456 -25.69 -0.96 26.98
N VAL A 457 -26.70 -1.81 26.74
CA VAL A 457 -27.95 -1.50 26.06
C VAL A 457 -28.73 -0.52 26.93
N ILE A 458 -28.93 0.70 26.43
CA ILE A 458 -30.01 1.59 26.87
C ILE A 458 -30.98 1.66 25.70
N GLU A 459 -32.13 1.00 25.84
CA GLU A 459 -33.26 1.16 24.93
C GLU A 459 -33.77 2.60 24.99
N SER A 460 -34.18 3.12 23.83
CA SER A 460 -34.79 4.44 23.55
C SER A 460 -33.86 5.62 23.20
N GLN A 461 -32.81 5.41 22.40
CA GLN A 461 -32.23 6.52 21.61
C GLN A 461 -32.92 6.67 20.24
N PRO A 462 -33.16 7.91 19.77
CA PRO A 462 -33.66 8.16 18.42
C PRO A 462 -32.71 7.57 17.37
N ARG A 463 -33.25 7.07 16.24
CA ARG A 463 -32.45 6.49 15.14
C ARG A 463 -31.33 7.46 14.77
N ALA A 464 -30.08 7.06 15.02
CA ALA A 464 -28.91 7.85 14.65
C ALA A 464 -28.96 8.16 13.15
N ALA A 465 -28.72 9.42 12.79
CA ALA A 465 -28.59 9.84 11.40
C ALA A 465 -27.41 9.10 10.75
N GLY A 466 -27.56 8.71 9.48
CA GLY A 466 -26.49 8.04 8.73
C GLY A 466 -25.29 8.96 8.44
N PRO A 467 -24.14 8.40 8.01
CA PRO A 467 -22.96 9.19 7.68
C PRO A 467 -23.25 10.20 6.56
N GLN A 468 -22.49 11.30 6.58
CA GLN A 468 -22.59 12.37 5.58
C GLN A 468 -21.38 12.37 4.65
N VAL A 469 -21.62 12.80 3.40
CA VAL A 469 -20.56 13.06 2.42
C VAL A 469 -20.86 14.32 1.63
N THR A 470 -19.82 15.10 1.34
CA THR A 470 -19.91 16.20 0.38
C THR A 470 -19.30 15.74 -0.93
N VAL A 471 -20.06 15.86 -2.02
CA VAL A 471 -19.64 15.50 -3.39
C VAL A 471 -19.61 16.75 -4.26
N ASP A 472 -18.55 16.93 -5.03
CA ASP A 472 -18.42 18.00 -6.01
C ASP A 472 -19.10 17.59 -7.33
N LEU A 473 -20.29 18.17 -7.54
CA LEU A 473 -21.12 17.95 -8.73
C LEU A 473 -21.09 19.16 -9.66
N SER A 474 -20.07 20.02 -9.55
CA SER A 474 -19.99 21.28 -10.32
C SER A 474 -19.96 21.06 -11.84
N GLU A 475 -19.43 19.92 -12.29
CA GLU A 475 -19.41 19.54 -13.72
C GLU A 475 -20.74 18.96 -14.23
N ALA A 476 -21.67 18.58 -13.34
CA ALA A 476 -22.97 18.05 -13.74
C ALA A 476 -23.93 19.20 -14.03
N THR A 477 -24.45 19.31 -15.25
CA THR A 477 -25.33 20.42 -15.66
C THR A 477 -26.82 20.09 -15.56
N GLY A 478 -27.17 18.85 -15.23
CA GLY A 478 -28.55 18.34 -15.20
C GLY A 478 -28.92 17.66 -13.88
N PRO A 479 -30.15 17.11 -13.79
CA PRO A 479 -30.56 16.30 -12.67
C PRO A 479 -29.78 14.99 -12.59
N LEU A 480 -29.51 14.54 -11.36
CA LEU A 480 -28.88 13.26 -11.05
C LEU A 480 -29.82 12.47 -10.13
N HIS A 481 -30.12 11.24 -10.51
CA HIS A 481 -30.78 10.27 -9.63
C HIS A 481 -29.85 9.85 -8.51
N VAL A 482 -30.43 9.60 -7.32
CA VAL A 482 -29.70 9.26 -6.10
C VAL A 482 -30.13 7.89 -5.60
N GLU A 483 -29.17 7.00 -5.41
CA GLU A 483 -29.35 5.68 -4.79
C GLU A 483 -28.36 5.53 -3.62
N TRP A 484 -28.86 5.10 -2.47
CA TRP A 484 -28.05 4.67 -1.33
C TRP A 484 -28.05 3.16 -1.22
N MET A 485 -26.94 2.56 -0.80
CA MET A 485 -26.84 1.12 -0.59
C MET A 485 -26.02 0.77 0.65
N HIS A 486 -26.52 -0.20 1.44
CA HIS A 486 -25.81 -0.72 2.59
C HIS A 486 -24.74 -1.74 2.15
N PRO A 487 -23.43 -1.49 2.34
CA PRO A 487 -22.33 -2.17 1.65
C PRO A 487 -22.15 -3.66 1.98
N VAL A 488 -22.79 -4.16 3.04
CA VAL A 488 -22.81 -5.59 3.42
C VAL A 488 -24.13 -6.26 3.05
N GLU A 489 -25.27 -5.70 3.47
CA GLU A 489 -26.60 -6.23 3.18
C GLU A 489 -26.99 -6.14 1.69
N GLY A 490 -26.50 -5.12 0.98
CA GLY A 490 -26.87 -4.84 -0.41
C GLY A 490 -28.26 -4.22 -0.57
N THR A 491 -28.92 -3.83 0.53
CA THR A 491 -30.21 -3.15 0.53
C THR A 491 -30.07 -1.75 -0.05
N THR A 492 -30.95 -1.37 -0.97
CA THR A 492 -30.91 -0.07 -1.67
C THR A 492 -32.07 0.83 -1.25
N HIS A 493 -31.81 2.13 -1.13
CA HIS A 493 -32.78 3.15 -0.78
C HIS A 493 -32.71 4.33 -1.78
N PRO A 494 -33.81 4.73 -2.43
CA PRO A 494 -33.80 5.90 -3.30
C PRO A 494 -33.65 7.18 -2.48
N GLY A 495 -32.89 8.14 -3.01
CA GLY A 495 -32.81 9.51 -2.50
C GLY A 495 -33.57 10.50 -3.40
N PRO A 496 -33.85 11.72 -2.90
CA PRO A 496 -34.39 12.78 -3.74
C PRO A 496 -33.39 13.14 -4.85
N GLU A 497 -33.91 13.43 -6.04
CA GLU A 497 -33.10 13.90 -7.17
C GLU A 497 -32.32 15.16 -6.80
N VAL A 498 -31.10 15.28 -7.34
CA VAL A 498 -30.22 16.40 -7.05
C VAL A 498 -29.78 17.08 -8.35
N THR A 499 -29.88 18.40 -8.40
CA THR A 499 -29.32 19.19 -9.50
C THR A 499 -27.83 19.43 -9.27
N GLY A 500 -27.03 19.17 -10.31
CA GLY A 500 -25.59 19.47 -10.31
C GLY A 500 -25.28 20.98 -10.31
N GLY A 501 -24.06 21.34 -10.72
CA GLY A 501 -23.58 22.71 -10.84
C GLY A 501 -22.97 23.28 -9.55
N ALA A 502 -22.91 22.49 -8.48
CA ALA A 502 -22.24 22.86 -7.23
C ALA A 502 -21.94 21.64 -6.37
N LYS A 503 -21.14 21.84 -5.31
CA LYS A 503 -20.97 20.88 -4.22
C LYS A 503 -22.30 20.61 -3.50
N ARG A 504 -22.55 19.35 -3.16
CA ARG A 504 -23.77 18.90 -2.47
C ARG A 504 -23.39 17.98 -1.32
N THR A 505 -24.05 18.15 -0.17
CA THR A 505 -23.90 17.26 0.98
C THR A 505 -25.07 16.31 1.06
N PHE A 506 -24.77 15.02 1.21
CA PHE A 506 -25.71 13.92 1.27
C PHE A 506 -25.63 13.25 2.63
N THR A 507 -26.75 12.77 3.17
CA THR A 507 -26.84 12.01 4.43
C THR A 507 -27.45 10.66 4.15
N ALA A 508 -26.78 9.57 4.56
CA ALA A 508 -27.31 8.23 4.37
C ALA A 508 -28.60 8.03 5.19
N PRO A 509 -29.62 7.33 4.66
CA PRO A 509 -30.89 7.11 5.34
C PRO A 509 -30.83 6.04 6.45
N PHE A 510 -29.66 5.44 6.66
CA PHE A 510 -29.39 4.40 7.65
C PHE A 510 -28.00 4.63 8.30
N PRO A 511 -27.79 4.16 9.54
CA PRO A 511 -26.49 4.21 10.22
C PRO A 511 -25.52 3.17 9.63
N GLY A 512 -24.24 3.28 10.00
CA GLY A 512 -23.20 2.39 9.49
C GLY A 512 -22.66 2.83 8.12
N ASP A 513 -21.78 2.01 7.54
CA ASP A 513 -21.17 2.30 6.24
C ASP A 513 -22.25 2.48 5.16
N ALA A 514 -22.00 3.34 4.18
CA ALA A 514 -22.93 3.57 3.08
C ALA A 514 -22.21 3.68 1.74
N VAL A 515 -22.90 3.33 0.66
CA VAL A 515 -22.50 3.64 -0.71
C VAL A 515 -23.54 4.58 -1.31
N LEU A 516 -23.08 5.68 -1.89
CA LEU A 516 -23.89 6.65 -2.61
C LEU A 516 -23.60 6.52 -4.10
N TYR A 517 -24.64 6.34 -4.90
CA TYR A 517 -24.57 6.29 -6.35
C TYR A 517 -25.42 7.41 -6.95
N LEU A 518 -24.79 8.22 -7.82
CA LEU A 518 -25.39 9.36 -8.49
C LEU A 518 -25.27 9.16 -10.00
N ARG A 519 -26.38 9.28 -10.73
CA ARG A 519 -26.42 9.07 -12.19
C ARG A 519 -27.32 10.08 -12.88
N GLY A 520 -26.80 10.75 -13.90
CA GLY A 520 -27.57 11.63 -14.78
C GLY A 520 -28.33 10.86 -15.86
N GLU A 521 -29.39 11.48 -16.40
CA GLU A 521 -30.10 10.90 -17.55
C GLU A 521 -29.20 10.86 -18.80
N GLU A 522 -29.28 9.76 -19.56
CA GLU A 522 -28.67 9.69 -20.88
C GLU A 522 -29.36 10.70 -21.79
N GLY A 523 -28.60 11.67 -22.31
CA GLY A 523 -29.13 12.69 -23.20
C GLY A 523 -29.87 12.06 -24.38
N LYS A 524 -31.19 12.28 -24.47
CA LYS A 524 -31.92 12.16 -25.74
C LYS A 524 -31.15 12.98 -26.76
N LYS A 525 -30.68 12.35 -27.84
CA LYS A 525 -30.13 13.04 -29.01
C LYS A 525 -31.10 14.15 -29.40
N VAL A 526 -30.78 15.39 -29.08
CA VAL A 526 -31.49 16.55 -29.60
C VAL A 526 -31.14 16.60 -31.08
N ARG A 527 -32.10 16.22 -31.93
CA ARG A 527 -32.06 16.49 -33.36
C ARG A 527 -32.21 17.99 -33.53
N THR A 528 -31.11 18.72 -33.60
CA THR A 528 -31.12 20.10 -34.08
C THR A 528 -31.26 20.07 -35.60
N THR A 529 -32.46 20.40 -36.07
CA THR A 529 -32.70 20.82 -37.45
C THR A 529 -32.06 22.20 -37.62
N GLU A 530 -30.87 22.27 -38.21
CA GLU A 530 -30.32 23.53 -38.70
C GLU A 530 -30.78 23.79 -40.14
N GLY A 531 -31.48 24.91 -40.29
CA GLY A 531 -31.76 25.55 -41.57
C GLY A 531 -30.47 26.10 -42.19
N ARG A 532 -30.40 25.96 -43.52
CA ARG A 532 -29.36 26.51 -44.37
C ARG A 532 -29.34 28.04 -44.38
N THR A 533 -28.17 28.52 -44.83
CA THR A 533 -27.83 29.80 -45.49
C THR A 533 -27.16 30.82 -44.58
N ALA A 534 -26.13 31.59 -44.99
CA ALA A 534 -25.12 31.50 -46.05
C ALA A 534 -24.11 32.63 -45.72
N GLY A 535 -22.81 32.44 -46.01
CA GLY A 535 -21.82 33.51 -45.91
C GLY A 535 -20.36 33.04 -45.94
N THR A 536 -19.72 33.16 -47.10
CA THR A 536 -18.28 32.95 -47.40
C THR A 536 -17.56 34.30 -47.56
N PRO A 537 -16.24 34.39 -47.86
CA PRO A 537 -15.06 33.93 -47.10
C PRO A 537 -13.91 34.98 -47.07
N ASP A 538 -13.07 35.00 -46.03
CA ASP A 538 -11.61 35.33 -46.03
C ASP A 538 -11.17 35.43 -44.55
N GLY A 539 -10.03 35.00 -44.04
CA GLY A 539 -8.72 34.81 -44.64
C GLY A 539 -7.70 35.31 -43.62
N ARG A 540 -7.20 34.42 -42.76
CA ARG A 540 -5.92 34.57 -42.02
C ARG A 540 -5.56 33.25 -41.35
N ARG A 541 -4.51 32.63 -41.89
CA ARG A 541 -3.73 31.58 -41.23
C ARG A 541 -3.06 32.22 -40.02
N ASP A 542 -3.32 31.70 -38.83
CA ASP A 542 -2.42 31.85 -37.69
C ASP A 542 -2.12 30.50 -37.07
N LEU A 543 -0.84 30.33 -36.82
CA LEU A 543 -0.11 29.12 -36.47
C LEU A 543 -0.45 28.70 -35.03
N LEU A 544 -0.98 27.49 -34.84
CA LEU A 544 -1.02 26.85 -33.53
C LEU A 544 0.33 26.14 -33.29
N PRO A 545 1.04 26.41 -32.19
CA PRO A 545 2.28 25.70 -31.89
C PRO A 545 1.98 24.25 -31.51
N SER A 546 2.46 23.33 -32.35
CA SER A 546 2.52 21.91 -32.08
C SER A 546 3.69 21.60 -31.14
N SER A 547 3.44 21.57 -29.84
CA SER A 547 4.23 20.77 -28.88
C SER A 547 3.59 20.80 -27.50
N LEU A 548 2.89 19.71 -27.14
CA LEU A 548 2.70 19.33 -25.74
C LEU A 548 4.09 19.02 -25.14
N PRO A 549 4.37 19.34 -23.86
CA PRO A 549 5.62 18.95 -23.23
C PRO A 549 5.72 17.43 -23.19
N THR A 550 6.77 16.88 -23.78
CA THR A 550 7.12 15.47 -23.71
C THR A 550 7.34 15.09 -22.24
N LEU A 551 6.46 14.27 -21.66
CA LEU A 551 6.74 13.59 -20.40
C LEU A 551 7.87 12.59 -20.68
N LEU A 552 9.03 12.85 -20.08
CA LEU A 552 10.21 11.99 -20.19
C LEU A 552 9.90 10.58 -19.63
N PRO A 553 10.44 9.51 -20.25
CA PRO A 553 10.26 8.15 -19.75
C PRO A 553 10.84 7.99 -18.34
N SER A 554 10.19 7.18 -17.51
CA SER A 554 10.51 6.93 -16.09
C SER A 554 11.91 6.36 -15.81
N SER A 555 12.66 5.97 -16.84
CA SER A 555 14.09 5.66 -16.74
C SER A 555 14.95 6.90 -16.43
N GLU A 556 14.46 8.11 -16.67
CA GLU A 556 15.14 9.35 -16.26
C GLU A 556 14.81 9.81 -14.84
N ILE A 557 13.70 9.34 -14.25
CA ILE A 557 13.29 9.70 -12.87
C ILE A 557 14.19 9.02 -11.81
N SER A 558 14.85 7.90 -12.16
CA SER A 558 15.69 7.15 -11.22
C SER A 558 17.12 7.69 -11.07
N ARG A 559 17.63 8.44 -12.06
CA ARG A 559 18.92 9.11 -11.97
C ARG A 559 18.73 10.57 -11.58
N TRP A 560 19.18 10.92 -10.37
CA TRP A 560 19.29 12.33 -9.99
C TRP A 560 20.18 13.04 -11.01
N PRO A 561 19.68 14.08 -11.71
CA PRO A 561 20.49 14.83 -12.65
C PRO A 561 21.83 15.25 -12.04
N THR A 562 22.91 15.09 -12.79
CA THR A 562 24.26 15.52 -12.39
C THR A 562 24.74 16.64 -13.31
N ALA A 563 25.64 17.47 -12.82
CA ALA A 563 26.28 18.53 -13.60
C ALA A 563 27.71 18.78 -13.08
N THR A 564 28.56 19.40 -13.90
CA THR A 564 29.85 19.90 -13.40
C THR A 564 29.60 21.08 -12.46
N PRO A 565 30.40 21.25 -11.39
CA PRO A 565 30.34 22.45 -10.54
C PRO A 565 30.31 23.74 -11.35
N GLU A 566 31.21 23.85 -12.34
CA GLU A 566 31.39 25.05 -13.17
C GLU A 566 30.11 25.42 -13.91
N SER A 567 29.42 24.43 -14.49
CA SER A 567 28.17 24.66 -15.23
C SER A 567 27.02 25.17 -14.36
N GLN A 568 27.15 25.05 -13.02
CA GLN A 568 26.17 25.52 -12.05
C GLN A 568 26.68 26.70 -11.22
N GLY A 569 27.75 27.36 -11.67
CA GLY A 569 28.32 28.53 -11.01
C GLY A 569 29.10 28.20 -9.73
N MET A 570 29.72 27.03 -9.66
CA MET A 570 30.55 26.62 -8.52
C MET A 570 31.96 26.21 -8.97
N SER A 571 32.97 26.44 -8.13
CA SER A 571 34.35 26.04 -8.38
C SER A 571 34.61 24.59 -7.93
N ARG A 572 34.95 23.69 -8.87
CA ARG A 572 35.39 22.33 -8.52
C ARG A 572 36.61 22.33 -7.61
N ALA A 573 37.59 23.20 -7.88
CA ALA A 573 38.80 23.28 -7.07
C ALA A 573 38.50 23.59 -5.60
N LYS A 574 37.56 24.52 -5.34
CA LYS A 574 37.11 24.81 -3.98
C LYS A 574 36.33 23.65 -3.36
N LEU A 575 35.45 22.97 -4.13
CA LEU A 575 34.71 21.80 -3.64
C LEU A 575 35.64 20.61 -3.29
N GLU A 576 36.70 20.39 -4.07
CA GLU A 576 37.75 19.40 -3.75
C GLU A 576 38.50 19.78 -2.46
N ALA A 577 38.86 21.06 -2.29
CA ALA A 577 39.50 21.53 -1.06
C ALA A 577 38.61 21.36 0.18
N ILE A 578 37.30 21.59 0.04
CA ILE A 578 36.31 21.29 1.09
C ILE A 578 36.31 19.80 1.37
N LYS A 579 36.19 18.96 0.34
CA LYS A 579 36.20 17.50 0.50
C LYS A 579 37.46 17.02 1.21
N ASP A 580 38.64 17.48 0.84
CA ASP A 580 39.91 17.05 1.45
C ASP A 580 39.98 17.46 2.92
N SER A 581 39.56 18.68 3.22
CA SER A 581 39.42 19.18 4.60
C SER A 581 38.44 18.33 5.42
N LEU A 582 37.29 17.99 4.84
CA LEU A 582 36.26 17.15 5.48
C LEU A 582 36.74 15.70 5.65
N ALA A 583 37.44 15.13 4.67
CA ALA A 583 37.98 13.78 4.69
C ALA A 583 39.05 13.64 5.80
N ALA A 584 39.94 14.61 5.93
CA ALA A 584 40.93 14.68 7.02
C ALA A 584 40.29 14.75 8.43
N ARG A 585 38.99 15.04 8.50
CA ARG A 585 38.16 15.09 9.72
C ARG A 585 37.15 13.94 9.77
N LYS A 586 37.47 12.82 9.13
CA LYS A 586 36.69 11.57 9.17
C LYS A 586 35.23 11.75 8.70
N THR A 587 35.01 12.64 7.73
CA THR A 587 33.75 12.69 6.98
C THR A 587 33.59 11.43 6.14
N LYS A 588 32.39 10.87 6.10
CA LYS A 588 32.03 9.64 5.39
C LYS A 588 31.27 9.90 4.09
N ALA A 589 30.46 10.95 4.04
CA ALA A 589 29.77 11.38 2.84
C ALA A 589 29.72 12.90 2.76
N PHE A 590 29.91 13.45 1.56
CA PHE A 590 29.73 14.85 1.23
C PHE A 590 29.03 14.95 -0.13
N LEU A 591 27.84 15.56 -0.16
CA LEU A 591 27.02 15.69 -1.35
C LEU A 591 26.52 17.13 -1.46
N VAL A 592 26.64 17.72 -2.65
CA VAL A 592 26.21 19.09 -2.95
C VAL A 592 25.29 19.07 -4.18
N ILE A 593 24.12 19.68 -4.02
CA ILE A 593 23.17 19.94 -5.09
C ILE A 593 23.10 21.44 -5.32
N ARG A 594 23.13 21.82 -6.59
CA ARG A 594 22.92 23.21 -7.03
C ARG A 594 22.00 23.21 -8.24
N ASN A 595 20.97 24.05 -8.21
CA ASN A 595 19.95 24.13 -9.27
C ASN A 595 19.40 22.74 -9.64
N ASP A 596 19.02 21.98 -8.63
CA ASP A 596 18.42 20.64 -8.73
C ASP A 596 19.29 19.50 -9.25
N LYS A 597 20.58 19.77 -9.49
CA LYS A 597 21.55 18.79 -9.97
C LYS A 597 22.60 18.51 -8.90
N ILE A 598 22.99 17.24 -8.75
CA ILE A 598 24.19 16.89 -7.99
C ILE A 598 25.40 17.45 -8.74
N VAL A 599 26.07 18.41 -8.11
CA VAL A 599 27.30 19.03 -8.66
C VAL A 599 28.56 18.43 -8.08
N TYR A 600 28.45 17.82 -6.90
CA TYR A 600 29.57 17.18 -6.23
C TYR A 600 29.06 16.08 -5.29
N GLU A 601 29.69 14.91 -5.35
CA GLU A 601 29.34 13.77 -4.52
C GLU A 601 30.61 12.95 -4.24
N TRP A 602 30.90 12.76 -2.96
CA TRP A 602 32.07 12.03 -2.51
C TRP A 602 31.74 11.17 -1.28
N TYR A 603 32.35 10.00 -1.24
CA TYR A 603 32.27 9.04 -0.14
C TYR A 603 33.67 8.62 0.30
N ALA A 604 33.85 8.39 1.59
CA ALA A 604 35.05 7.75 2.11
C ALA A 604 35.17 6.32 1.55
N SER A 605 36.39 5.76 1.53
CA SER A 605 36.66 4.43 0.95
C SER A 605 35.86 3.29 1.59
N ASP A 606 35.45 3.45 2.85
CA ASP A 606 34.64 2.49 3.61
C ASP A 606 33.15 2.87 3.67
N HIS A 607 32.71 3.78 2.79
CA HIS A 607 31.33 4.25 2.71
C HIS A 607 30.87 4.34 1.24
N GLY A 608 29.57 4.45 1.00
CA GLY A 608 29.05 4.49 -0.36
C GLY A 608 27.64 5.05 -0.48
N PRO A 609 27.14 5.22 -1.71
CA PRO A 609 25.85 5.88 -1.97
C PRO A 609 24.62 5.15 -1.41
N ALA A 610 24.71 3.82 -1.23
CA ALA A 610 23.67 3.01 -0.61
C ALA A 610 23.84 2.84 0.92
N ALA A 611 24.94 3.37 1.49
CA ALA A 611 25.21 3.22 2.91
C ALA A 611 24.39 4.24 3.72
N LYS A 612 23.56 3.73 4.64
CA LYS A 612 22.88 4.57 5.62
C LYS A 612 23.86 5.08 6.67
N HIS A 613 23.69 6.31 7.11
CA HIS A 613 24.42 6.89 8.24
C HIS A 613 23.43 7.28 9.34
N TYR A 614 23.80 7.01 10.59
CA TYR A 614 22.99 7.39 11.75
C TYR A 614 22.89 8.91 11.84
N THR A 615 21.67 9.43 11.95
CA THR A 615 21.43 10.88 11.80
C THR A 615 21.56 11.66 13.10
N ALA A 616 21.57 10.98 14.24
CA ALA A 616 21.45 11.62 15.55
C ALA A 616 20.31 12.67 15.54
N SER A 617 20.51 13.85 16.14
CA SER A 617 19.49 14.91 16.21
C SER A 617 19.08 15.52 14.86
N MET A 618 19.76 15.22 13.75
CA MET A 618 19.27 15.65 12.43
C MET A 618 17.88 15.03 12.13
N ALA A 619 17.52 13.93 12.82
CA ALA A 619 16.19 13.35 12.81
C ALA A 619 15.07 14.32 13.26
N LYS A 620 15.39 15.33 14.08
CA LYS A 620 14.44 16.38 14.47
C LYS A 620 13.91 17.13 13.27
N ALA A 621 14.79 17.42 12.31
CA ALA A 621 14.46 18.14 11.09
C ALA A 621 13.75 17.22 10.09
N ILE A 622 14.46 16.18 9.62
CA ILE A 622 14.01 15.35 8.50
C ILE A 622 12.90 14.35 8.87
N GLY A 623 12.76 14.03 10.15
CA GLY A 623 11.73 13.15 10.68
C GLY A 623 10.62 13.95 11.37
N GLY A 624 10.93 14.55 12.53
CA GLY A 624 9.96 15.24 13.37
C GLY A 624 9.33 16.47 12.71
N GLY A 625 10.18 17.39 12.22
CA GLY A 625 9.78 18.65 11.61
C GLY A 625 9.03 18.44 10.30
N VAL A 626 9.50 17.53 9.44
CA VAL A 626 8.79 17.18 8.20
C VAL A 626 7.43 16.53 8.50
N ALA A 627 7.35 15.59 9.44
CA ALA A 627 6.07 14.97 9.82
C ALA A 627 5.08 16.00 10.39
N PHE A 628 5.58 16.90 11.24
CA PHE A 628 4.81 18.04 11.74
C PHE A 628 4.31 18.94 10.60
N GLY A 629 5.18 19.26 9.63
CA GLY A 629 4.82 20.03 8.44
C GLY A 629 3.74 19.38 7.57
N VAL A 630 3.74 18.05 7.46
CA VAL A 630 2.65 17.31 6.78
C VAL A 630 1.33 17.46 7.57
N ALA A 631 1.36 17.30 8.90
CA ALA A 631 0.16 17.48 9.72
C ALA A 631 -0.39 18.93 9.69
N VAL A 632 0.48 19.94 9.60
CA VAL A 632 0.08 21.34 9.36
C VAL A 632 -0.52 21.52 7.97
N THR A 633 0.08 20.90 6.95
CA THR A 633 -0.43 20.92 5.56
C THR A 633 -1.85 20.38 5.49
N ASP A 634 -2.13 19.32 6.23
CA ASP A 634 -3.43 18.65 6.26
C ASP A 634 -4.43 19.35 7.21
N GLY A 635 -4.05 20.45 7.85
CA GLY A 635 -4.91 21.22 8.76
C GLY A 635 -5.24 20.50 10.07
N LEU A 636 -4.50 19.45 10.42
CA LEU A 636 -4.72 18.66 11.64
C LEU A 636 -4.19 19.36 12.89
N ILE A 637 -3.12 20.14 12.74
CA ILE A 637 -2.48 20.91 13.80
C ILE A 637 -2.07 22.29 13.31
N ALA A 638 -1.97 23.24 14.23
CA ALA A 638 -1.34 24.54 14.00
C ALA A 638 -0.13 24.72 14.93
N LEU A 639 0.83 25.53 14.51
CA LEU A 639 2.02 25.84 15.31
C LEU A 639 1.67 26.38 16.70
N ASP A 640 0.65 27.24 16.79
CA ASP A 640 0.27 27.90 18.03
C ASP A 640 -0.82 27.15 18.82
N ASP A 641 -1.17 25.93 18.40
CA ASP A 641 -2.00 25.05 19.22
C ASP A 641 -1.32 24.81 20.58
N ARG A 642 -2.12 24.83 21.65
CA ARG A 642 -1.66 24.41 22.97
C ARG A 642 -1.38 22.92 22.97
N ALA A 643 -0.21 22.51 23.44
CA ALA A 643 0.15 21.10 23.58
C ALA A 643 -0.86 20.34 24.46
N ALA A 644 -1.43 20.99 25.48
CA ALA A 644 -2.46 20.43 26.35
C ALA A 644 -3.80 20.07 25.65
N LYS A 645 -4.02 20.55 24.41
CA LYS A 645 -5.09 20.06 23.53
C LYS A 645 -4.90 18.57 23.25
N TYR A 646 -3.66 18.17 22.99
CA TYR A 646 -3.27 16.81 22.59
C TYR A 646 -2.75 15.96 23.75
N VAL A 647 -2.25 16.60 24.81
CA VAL A 647 -1.72 15.97 26.03
C VAL A 647 -2.65 16.33 27.21
N PRO A 648 -3.74 15.58 27.45
CA PRO A 648 -4.73 15.94 28.48
C PRO A 648 -4.12 16.12 29.87
N GLN A 649 -3.05 15.39 30.19
CA GLN A 649 -2.33 15.44 31.47
C GLN A 649 -1.68 16.80 31.74
N TRP A 650 -1.53 17.66 30.72
CA TRP A 650 -0.95 19.00 30.86
C TRP A 650 -1.98 20.10 31.06
N ARG A 651 -3.29 19.81 31.00
CA ARG A 651 -4.36 20.83 31.04
C ARG A 651 -4.40 21.62 32.35
N ASP A 652 -4.18 20.95 33.47
CA ASP A 652 -4.28 21.55 34.80
C ASP A 652 -2.94 22.05 35.35
N ASP A 653 -1.84 21.81 34.63
CA ASP A 653 -0.51 22.32 35.01
C ASP A 653 -0.39 23.81 34.61
N PRO A 654 -0.05 24.72 35.55
CA PRO A 654 -0.04 26.16 35.31
C PRO A 654 0.99 26.65 34.27
N ARG A 655 1.97 25.81 33.94
CA ARG A 655 3.02 26.12 32.94
C ARG A 655 2.87 25.24 31.70
N LYS A 656 2.71 23.92 31.85
CA LYS A 656 2.61 22.99 30.71
C LYS A 656 1.37 23.24 29.87
N SER A 657 0.26 23.71 30.47
CA SER A 657 -0.96 24.10 29.75
C SER A 657 -0.74 25.24 28.74
N LYS A 658 0.28 26.06 28.94
CA LYS A 658 0.62 27.21 28.09
C LYS A 658 1.59 26.86 26.96
N ILE A 659 2.22 25.70 26.97
CA ILE A 659 3.18 25.32 25.92
C ILE A 659 2.47 25.20 24.57
N THR A 660 3.02 25.80 23.52
CA THR A 660 2.56 25.62 22.13
C THR A 660 3.41 24.61 21.37
N LEU A 661 2.88 24.06 20.26
CA LEU A 661 3.66 23.14 19.41
C LEU A 661 4.89 23.83 18.79
N ARG A 662 4.76 25.10 18.42
CA ARG A 662 5.85 25.98 18.00
C ARG A 662 7.00 25.96 19.00
N GLN A 663 6.68 26.17 20.27
CA GLN A 663 7.68 26.23 21.36
C GLN A 663 8.34 24.88 21.63
N LEU A 664 7.61 23.76 21.48
CA LEU A 664 8.19 22.41 21.56
C LEU A 664 9.22 22.19 20.44
N GLY A 665 8.92 22.64 19.23
CA GLY A 665 9.79 22.50 18.07
C GLY A 665 10.96 23.46 18.00
N SER A 666 10.81 24.69 18.51
CA SER A 666 11.83 25.74 18.49
C SER A 666 12.72 25.77 19.74
N HIS A 667 12.59 24.76 20.61
CA HIS A 667 13.36 24.66 21.86
C HIS A 667 13.14 25.82 22.84
N THR A 668 11.89 26.31 22.91
CA THR A 668 11.49 27.37 23.85
C THR A 668 10.34 26.96 24.76
N SER A 669 10.02 25.66 24.85
CA SER A 669 8.95 25.14 25.71
C SER A 669 9.29 25.15 27.21
N GLY A 670 10.56 25.28 27.58
CA GLY A 670 11.03 25.18 28.97
C GLY A 670 11.13 23.74 29.50
N VAL A 671 10.63 22.73 28.77
CA VAL A 671 10.84 21.31 29.11
C VAL A 671 12.33 21.01 29.22
N GLU A 672 12.78 20.57 30.38
CA GLU A 672 14.18 20.25 30.64
C GLU A 672 14.71 19.17 29.68
N ASP A 673 15.97 19.29 29.26
CA ASP A 673 16.61 18.26 28.45
C ASP A 673 16.96 17.01 29.27
N ALA A 674 16.94 15.87 28.59
CA ALA A 674 17.37 14.59 29.14
C ALA A 674 18.89 14.42 29.15
N GLU A 675 19.66 15.50 29.32
CA GLU A 675 21.13 15.49 29.39
C GLU A 675 21.62 16.02 30.75
N ALA A 676 22.85 15.65 31.14
CA ALA A 676 23.49 16.18 32.34
C ALA A 676 25.00 16.33 32.09
N ASP A 677 25.57 17.41 32.60
CA ASP A 677 26.96 17.77 32.34
C ASP A 677 27.93 16.65 32.74
N GLY A 678 28.84 16.32 31.82
CA GLY A 678 29.89 15.32 32.05
C GLY A 678 29.43 13.87 32.10
N LEU A 679 28.14 13.58 31.88
CA LEU A 679 27.61 12.21 31.90
C LEU A 679 27.18 11.73 30.51
N PRO A 680 27.71 10.61 30.02
CA PRO A 680 27.20 9.99 28.79
C PRO A 680 25.80 9.39 29.02
N HIS A 681 25.05 9.21 27.93
CA HIS A 681 23.64 8.82 27.98
C HIS A 681 23.35 7.54 28.81
N ASP A 682 24.26 6.57 28.81
CA ASP A 682 24.11 5.30 29.53
C ASP A 682 24.29 5.43 31.06
N LYS A 683 24.92 6.52 31.52
CA LYS A 683 25.20 6.82 32.93
C LYS A 683 24.21 7.80 33.57
N LEU A 684 23.29 8.36 32.78
CA LEU A 684 22.29 9.28 33.31
C LEU A 684 21.36 8.58 34.33
N PRO A 685 21.11 9.21 35.50
CA PRO A 685 20.20 8.68 36.51
C PRO A 685 18.74 9.12 36.27
N GLY A 686 17.82 8.47 36.98
CA GLY A 686 16.40 8.86 37.04
C GLY A 686 15.71 8.92 35.66
N TRP A 687 14.80 9.87 35.51
CA TRP A 687 14.00 10.02 34.29
C TRP A 687 14.83 10.36 33.05
N LYS A 688 15.98 11.06 33.21
CA LYS A 688 16.92 11.34 32.12
C LYS A 688 17.56 10.05 31.60
N GLY A 689 17.94 9.16 32.51
CA GLY A 689 18.42 7.82 32.17
C GLY A 689 17.37 6.99 31.45
N ASP A 690 16.13 7.02 31.93
CA ASP A 690 15.02 6.29 31.32
C ASP A 690 14.71 6.77 29.90
N PHE A 691 14.78 8.08 29.64
CA PHE A 691 14.61 8.63 28.30
C PHE A 691 15.57 8.01 27.27
N TRP A 692 16.85 7.84 27.62
CA TRP A 692 17.85 7.26 26.71
C TRP A 692 17.90 5.73 26.71
N LYS A 693 17.64 5.09 27.84
CA LYS A 693 17.57 3.62 27.96
C LYS A 693 16.31 3.05 27.32
N GLN A 694 15.28 3.88 27.14
CA GLN A 694 14.03 3.54 26.47
C GLN A 694 13.34 2.29 27.05
N PRO A 695 13.12 2.18 28.38
CA PRO A 695 12.43 1.04 28.95
C PRO A 695 10.95 1.02 28.49
N PRO A 696 10.21 -0.07 28.77
CA PRO A 696 8.77 -0.12 28.50
C PRO A 696 7.96 0.91 29.30
N VAL A 697 6.73 1.15 28.86
CA VAL A 697 5.72 1.95 29.56
C VAL A 697 5.57 1.44 31.00
N PRO A 698 5.50 2.31 32.03
CA PRO A 698 5.36 3.78 31.97
C PRO A 698 6.69 4.55 32.06
N ARG A 699 7.84 3.90 31.91
CA ARG A 699 9.16 4.57 32.00
C ARG A 699 9.73 4.93 30.63
N ASP A 700 8.96 4.75 29.57
CA ASP A 700 9.38 5.02 28.21
C ASP A 700 9.63 6.53 27.97
N PRO A 701 10.33 6.90 26.88
CA PRO A 701 10.74 8.28 26.62
C PRO A 701 9.55 9.25 26.52
N PHE A 702 8.40 8.83 26.02
CA PHE A 702 7.24 9.70 25.88
C PHE A 702 6.55 9.90 27.22
N THR A 703 6.36 8.84 28.01
CA THR A 703 5.76 8.96 29.35
C THR A 703 6.64 9.80 30.29
N VAL A 704 7.96 9.59 30.30
CA VAL A 704 8.85 10.41 31.15
C VAL A 704 8.93 11.86 30.67
N SER A 705 8.84 12.13 29.36
CA SER A 705 8.76 13.50 28.84
C SER A 705 7.44 14.19 29.22
N ARG A 706 6.34 13.43 29.25
CA ARG A 706 5.01 13.93 29.64
C ARG A 706 4.95 14.24 31.13
N ASP A 707 5.40 13.30 31.96
CA ASP A 707 5.08 13.27 33.39
C ASP A 707 6.24 13.71 34.28
N ALA A 708 7.48 13.35 33.94
CA ALA A 708 8.64 13.50 34.82
C ALA A 708 9.55 14.68 34.47
N ALA A 709 9.63 15.07 33.19
CA ALA A 709 10.47 16.18 32.74
C ALA A 709 9.99 17.53 33.36
N PRO A 710 10.84 18.23 34.12
CA PRO A 710 10.51 19.54 34.70
C PRO A 710 10.38 20.65 33.65
N ILE A 711 9.76 21.77 34.04
CA ILE A 711 9.77 23.01 33.27
C ILE A 711 10.74 24.00 33.92
N LEU A 712 11.76 24.43 33.19
CA LEU A 712 12.85 25.29 33.66
C LEU A 712 12.47 26.79 33.68
N PHE A 713 11.68 27.25 32.72
CA PHE A 713 11.31 28.66 32.54
C PHE A 713 9.93 28.80 31.89
N GLU A 714 9.36 30.01 31.91
CA GLU A 714 8.05 30.25 31.32
C GLU A 714 8.10 29.99 29.80
N PRO A 715 7.20 29.15 29.24
CA PRO A 715 7.23 28.80 27.83
C PRO A 715 7.25 30.05 26.92
N GLY A 716 8.21 30.08 25.99
CA GLY A 716 8.43 31.18 25.05
C GLY A 716 9.35 32.30 25.54
N THR A 717 9.80 32.30 26.80
CA THR A 717 10.62 33.41 27.35
C THR A 717 12.14 33.22 27.18
N LYS A 718 12.60 31.99 26.99
CA LYS A 718 14.02 31.64 26.82
C LYS A 718 14.17 30.49 25.83
N ASN A 719 15.39 30.27 25.36
CA ASN A 719 15.79 29.11 24.59
C ASN A 719 16.54 28.11 25.47
N ALA A 720 16.15 26.83 25.42
CA ALA A 720 16.96 25.72 25.91
C ALA A 720 16.64 24.48 25.08
N TYR A 721 17.67 23.93 24.44
CA TYR A 721 17.58 22.69 23.69
C TYR A 721 16.94 21.58 24.54
N SER A 722 16.06 20.77 23.95
CA SER A 722 15.28 19.78 24.68
C SER A 722 14.87 18.61 23.78
N ASN A 723 15.44 17.43 24.04
CA ASN A 723 15.01 16.17 23.44
C ASN A 723 13.60 15.76 23.91
N PRO A 724 13.25 15.85 25.22
CA PRO A 724 11.89 15.61 25.70
C PRO A 724 10.84 16.56 25.08
N GLY A 725 11.19 17.83 24.86
CA GLY A 725 10.33 18.77 24.13
C GLY A 725 9.97 18.28 22.73
N ILE A 726 10.94 17.76 21.98
CA ILE A 726 10.69 17.17 20.65
C ILE A 726 9.92 15.84 20.74
N ALA A 727 10.15 15.04 21.78
CA ALA A 727 9.32 13.86 22.04
C ALA A 727 7.84 14.26 22.21
N MET A 728 7.57 15.36 22.93
CA MET A 728 6.21 15.88 23.09
C MET A 728 5.66 16.54 21.83
N LEU A 729 6.48 17.18 20.99
CA LEU A 729 6.06 17.62 19.65
C LEU A 729 5.56 16.42 18.82
N THR A 730 6.30 15.32 18.87
CA THR A 730 5.97 14.09 18.16
C THR A 730 4.74 13.42 18.72
N TYR A 731 4.58 13.44 20.05
CA TYR A 731 3.36 13.00 20.72
C TYR A 731 2.16 13.77 20.18
N CYS A 732 2.22 15.11 20.19
CA CYS A 732 1.10 15.94 19.75
C CYS A 732 0.79 15.73 18.27
N THR A 733 1.82 15.63 17.43
CA THR A 733 1.68 15.32 15.99
C THR A 733 0.98 13.97 15.80
N THR A 734 1.40 12.94 16.53
CA THR A 734 0.80 11.60 16.45
C THR A 734 -0.63 11.58 17.01
N ALA A 735 -0.90 12.33 18.08
CA ALA A 735 -2.23 12.46 18.65
C ALA A 735 -3.22 13.10 17.65
N ALA A 736 -2.77 14.10 16.89
CA ALA A 736 -3.58 14.71 15.84
C ALA A 736 -3.85 13.78 14.65
N LEU A 737 -3.04 12.74 14.47
CA LEU A 737 -3.23 11.71 13.47
C LEU A 737 -4.18 10.59 13.92
N ARG A 738 -4.73 10.63 15.14
CA ARG A 738 -5.55 9.53 15.68
C ARG A 738 -6.72 9.14 14.78
N GLU A 739 -7.36 10.12 14.17
CA GLU A 739 -8.48 9.91 13.23
C GLU A 739 -8.04 9.91 11.76
N ALA A 740 -6.74 10.06 11.50
CA ALA A 740 -6.18 10.03 10.14
C ALA A 740 -5.95 8.58 9.67
N PRO A 741 -5.95 8.32 8.35
CA PRO A 741 -5.68 6.97 7.80
C PRO A 741 -4.32 6.39 8.21
N VAL A 742 -3.35 7.25 8.53
CA VAL A 742 -2.03 6.87 9.03
C VAL A 742 -1.83 7.52 10.39
N GLN A 743 -1.72 6.68 11.42
CA GLN A 743 -1.72 7.11 12.83
C GLN A 743 -0.32 7.24 13.44
N ASP A 744 0.77 7.04 12.68
CA ASP A 744 2.15 7.16 13.16
C ASP A 744 3.05 7.93 12.19
N ILE A 745 4.04 8.66 12.74
CA ILE A 745 4.90 9.52 11.93
C ILE A 745 5.85 8.76 10.99
N ARG A 746 6.22 7.50 11.29
CA ARG A 746 7.13 6.72 10.42
C ARG A 746 6.40 6.34 9.14
N THR A 747 5.17 5.84 9.27
CA THR A 747 4.31 5.51 8.13
C THR A 747 3.93 6.76 7.36
N LEU A 748 3.64 7.88 8.06
CA LEU A 748 3.32 9.16 7.42
C LEU A 748 4.48 9.64 6.54
N LEU A 749 5.70 9.68 7.08
CA LEU A 749 6.90 10.06 6.34
C LEU A 749 7.15 9.12 5.16
N ARG A 750 6.98 7.81 5.35
CA ARG A 750 7.17 6.82 4.29
C ARG A 750 6.27 7.11 3.10
N ASP A 751 4.97 7.25 3.35
CA ASP A 751 3.96 7.24 2.30
C ASP A 751 3.74 8.64 1.69
N ARG A 752 3.79 9.69 2.50
CA ARG A 752 3.54 11.07 2.04
C ARG A 752 4.79 11.80 1.58
N VAL A 753 5.98 11.38 2.01
CA VAL A 753 7.24 12.08 1.73
C VAL A 753 8.23 11.20 1.00
N MET A 754 8.80 10.19 1.66
CA MET A 754 9.97 9.45 1.14
C MET A 754 9.67 8.74 -0.19
N ARG A 755 8.53 8.04 -0.29
CA ARG A 755 8.13 7.37 -1.53
C ARG A 755 7.87 8.34 -2.69
N PRO A 756 7.09 9.43 -2.53
CA PRO A 756 6.97 10.48 -3.55
C PRO A 756 8.30 11.11 -3.98
N LEU A 757 9.27 11.23 -3.05
CA LEU A 757 10.61 11.69 -3.37
C LEU A 757 11.44 10.64 -4.14
N GLY A 758 10.96 9.41 -4.30
CA GLY A 758 11.73 8.31 -4.88
C GLY A 758 12.82 7.77 -3.96
N VAL A 759 12.67 7.93 -2.63
CA VAL A 759 13.55 7.37 -1.60
C VAL A 759 13.03 5.97 -1.22
N PRO A 760 13.78 4.88 -1.50
CA PRO A 760 13.38 3.52 -1.12
C PRO A 760 13.39 3.30 0.39
N ASP A 761 12.53 2.41 0.90
CA ASP A 761 12.50 2.04 2.33
C ASP A 761 13.85 1.47 2.85
N SER A 762 14.70 0.93 1.97
CA SER A 762 16.05 0.48 2.31
C SER A 762 17.00 1.62 2.70
N ASP A 763 16.74 2.82 2.19
CA ASP A 763 17.67 3.95 2.23
C ASP A 763 17.47 4.84 3.45
N TRP A 764 16.45 4.54 4.27
CA TRP A 764 16.21 5.29 5.49
C TRP A 764 15.61 4.43 6.63
N SER A 765 15.52 5.01 7.82
CA SER A 765 14.69 4.54 8.93
C SER A 765 14.35 5.71 9.85
N ALA A 766 13.32 5.56 10.70
CA ALA A 766 12.92 6.58 11.66
C ALA A 766 12.85 6.04 13.10
N GLY A 767 13.25 6.91 14.03
CA GLY A 767 13.42 6.57 15.44
C GLY A 767 14.48 5.49 15.66
N TYR A 768 14.50 4.90 16.85
CA TYR A 768 15.46 3.84 17.20
C TYR A 768 15.03 2.46 16.69
N ASN A 769 14.38 2.40 15.51
CA ASN A 769 13.65 1.23 15.00
C ASN A 769 12.65 0.64 16.02
N LYS A 770 12.14 1.50 16.90
CA LYS A 770 11.22 1.16 17.99
C LYS A 770 9.95 2.01 17.85
N THR A 771 8.83 1.43 18.27
CA THR A 771 7.54 2.12 18.42
C THR A 771 7.09 1.88 19.85
N PHE A 772 6.61 2.94 20.50
CA PHE A 772 6.05 2.92 21.84
C PHE A 772 4.54 3.10 21.74
N VAL A 773 3.77 2.46 22.60
CA VAL A 773 2.31 2.64 22.65
C VAL A 773 1.98 3.32 23.97
N VAL A 774 1.69 4.62 23.93
CA VAL A 774 1.33 5.43 25.10
C VAL A 774 0.01 6.14 24.80
N ASP A 775 -0.96 6.06 25.71
CA ASP A 775 -2.30 6.63 25.52
C ASP A 775 -2.97 6.17 24.21
N SER A 776 -2.75 4.91 23.84
CA SER A 776 -3.17 4.28 22.58
C SER A 776 -2.59 4.92 21.31
N LEU A 777 -1.53 5.73 21.43
CA LEU A 777 -0.83 6.34 20.31
C LEU A 777 0.41 5.52 19.94
N PRO A 778 0.61 5.16 18.66
CA PRO A 778 1.82 4.50 18.17
C PRO A 778 2.94 5.53 17.95
N LEU A 779 3.71 5.80 19.00
CA LEU A 779 4.72 6.86 19.03
C LEU A 779 6.09 6.36 18.54
N VAL A 780 6.69 7.12 17.61
CA VAL A 780 8.04 6.87 17.08
C VAL A 780 8.93 8.05 17.45
N GLY A 781 10.12 7.79 18.00
CA GLY A 781 11.03 8.87 18.39
C GLY A 781 11.55 9.69 17.20
N SER A 782 11.65 11.01 17.38
CA SER A 782 12.19 11.95 16.38
C SER A 782 13.27 12.91 16.93
N TRP A 783 13.52 12.91 18.24
CA TRP A 783 14.61 13.68 18.85
C TRP A 783 16.00 13.17 18.43
N GLY A 784 16.08 11.90 18.06
CA GLY A 784 17.24 11.20 17.55
C GLY A 784 16.77 9.89 16.93
N GLY A 785 17.70 8.98 16.64
CA GLY A 785 17.34 7.77 15.92
C GLY A 785 17.31 7.99 14.40
N GLY A 786 17.03 6.92 13.66
CA GLY A 786 17.00 6.93 12.20
C GLY A 786 18.39 6.83 11.57
N SER A 787 18.43 6.34 10.35
CA SER A 787 19.64 6.31 9.54
C SER A 787 19.26 6.50 8.09
N TYR A 788 19.94 7.37 7.37
CA TYR A 788 19.58 7.78 6.00
C TYR A 788 20.82 7.72 5.10
N THR A 789 20.65 7.35 3.83
CA THR A 789 21.70 7.59 2.83
C THR A 789 21.86 9.09 2.59
N ALA A 790 23.05 9.52 2.15
CA ALA A 790 23.28 10.95 1.85
C ALA A 790 22.29 11.48 0.78
N ARG A 791 21.94 10.65 -0.21
CA ARG A 791 20.95 10.98 -1.24
C ARG A 791 19.53 11.07 -0.67
N ALA A 792 19.12 10.17 0.23
CA ALA A 792 17.81 10.26 0.88
C ALA A 792 17.66 11.58 1.65
N THR A 793 18.65 11.92 2.47
CA THR A 793 18.71 13.20 3.19
C THR A 793 18.65 14.39 2.23
N ALA A 794 19.41 14.32 1.14
CA ALA A 794 19.47 15.41 0.18
C ALA A 794 18.12 15.63 -0.55
N ARG A 795 17.36 14.56 -0.84
CA ARG A 795 16.03 14.67 -1.47
C ARG A 795 15.03 15.35 -0.55
N VAL A 796 15.10 15.06 0.75
CA VAL A 796 14.33 15.81 1.76
C VAL A 796 14.75 17.28 1.76
N GLY A 797 16.06 17.56 1.74
CA GLY A 797 16.57 18.94 1.63
C GLY A 797 16.05 19.67 0.38
N GLN A 798 16.02 19.01 -0.77
CA GLN A 798 15.52 19.58 -2.02
C GLN A 798 13.99 19.77 -2.01
N LEU A 799 13.23 18.88 -1.36
CA LEU A 799 11.79 19.10 -1.12
C LEU A 799 11.56 20.39 -0.33
N MET A 800 12.35 20.60 0.72
CA MET A 800 12.24 21.79 1.57
C MET A 800 12.72 23.05 0.83
N LEU A 801 13.76 22.93 0.00
CA LEU A 801 14.22 24.00 -0.90
C LEU A 801 13.09 24.52 -1.79
N HIS A 802 12.27 23.60 -2.32
CA HIS A 802 11.13 23.90 -3.20
C HIS A 802 9.82 24.11 -2.46
N GLU A 803 9.89 24.50 -1.18
CA GLU A 803 8.72 24.82 -0.36
C GLU A 803 7.66 23.70 -0.37
N GLY A 804 8.10 22.44 -0.37
CA GLY A 804 7.22 21.27 -0.35
C GLY A 804 6.76 20.80 -1.73
N ASN A 805 7.22 21.42 -2.81
CA ASN A 805 6.97 20.96 -4.18
C ASN A 805 8.05 19.97 -4.63
N TRP A 806 7.64 18.80 -5.11
CA TRP A 806 8.53 17.84 -5.75
C TRP A 806 8.07 17.57 -7.16
N GLN A 807 8.84 18.03 -8.14
CA GLN A 807 8.61 17.78 -9.57
C GLN A 807 7.16 18.09 -10.01
N GLY A 808 6.60 19.21 -9.54
CA GLY A 808 5.23 19.63 -9.86
C GLY A 808 4.16 19.13 -8.88
N ARG A 809 4.49 18.19 -7.99
CA ARG A 809 3.58 17.70 -6.94
C ARG A 809 3.81 18.43 -5.62
N GLN A 810 2.80 19.10 -5.09
CA GLN A 810 2.87 19.73 -3.77
C GLN A 810 2.64 18.66 -2.68
N LEU A 811 3.69 18.29 -1.94
CA LEU A 811 3.64 17.28 -0.86
C LEU A 811 3.38 17.90 0.53
N LEU A 812 3.97 19.07 0.78
CA LEU A 812 3.69 19.92 1.94
C LEU A 812 3.26 21.28 1.42
N SER A 813 2.36 22.00 2.08
CA SER A 813 2.00 23.35 1.65
C SER A 813 3.20 24.30 1.78
N LYS A 814 3.30 25.29 0.88
CA LYS A 814 4.37 26.31 0.94
C LYS A 814 4.39 27.02 2.28
N GLU A 815 3.20 27.30 2.81
CA GLU A 815 3.04 27.95 4.11
C GLU A 815 3.55 27.08 5.25
N ALA A 816 3.21 25.78 5.28
CA ALA A 816 3.73 24.86 6.29
C ALA A 816 5.26 24.80 6.25
N VAL A 817 5.86 24.67 5.06
CA VAL A 817 7.33 24.64 4.93
C VAL A 817 7.97 25.93 5.42
N ARG A 818 7.43 27.09 5.05
CA ARG A 818 7.93 28.40 5.53
C ARG A 818 7.80 28.51 7.05
N GLN A 819 6.67 28.12 7.61
CA GLN A 819 6.42 28.20 9.05
C GLN A 819 7.36 27.32 9.88
N ILE A 820 7.78 26.17 9.37
CA ILE A 820 8.64 25.24 10.12
C ILE A 820 10.14 25.44 9.88
N THR A 821 10.54 26.19 8.84
CA THR A 821 11.96 26.42 8.48
C THR A 821 12.44 27.85 8.71
N ARG A 822 11.53 28.80 8.83
CA ARG A 822 11.85 30.17 9.22
C ARG A 822 11.84 30.32 10.73
N ASP A 823 12.40 31.43 11.18
CA ASP A 823 12.36 31.88 12.56
C ASP A 823 10.95 31.72 13.15
N ALA A 824 10.89 31.00 14.27
CA ALA A 824 9.65 30.73 14.96
C ALA A 824 9.06 31.99 15.62
N GLY A 825 9.80 33.11 15.71
CA GLY A 825 9.42 34.29 16.47
C GLY A 825 9.55 34.06 17.99
N THR A 826 10.47 33.17 18.37
CA THR A 826 10.77 32.79 19.76
C THR A 826 12.25 32.97 20.02
N PRO A 827 12.71 33.20 21.26
CA PRO A 827 14.12 33.42 21.55
C PRO A 827 15.05 32.35 20.95
N GLY A 828 16.16 32.79 20.34
CA GLY A 828 17.17 31.93 19.73
C GLY A 828 16.93 31.66 18.24
N SER A 829 17.81 30.88 17.62
CA SER A 829 17.84 30.59 16.18
C SER A 829 17.01 29.37 15.75
N GLY A 830 16.09 28.91 16.61
CA GLY A 830 15.30 27.70 16.39
C GLY A 830 14.08 27.94 15.49
N ALA A 831 13.93 27.10 14.48
CA ALA A 831 12.67 26.88 13.76
C ALA A 831 12.00 25.58 14.29
N VAL A 832 10.88 25.13 13.71
CA VAL A 832 10.16 23.94 14.23
C VAL A 832 10.85 22.66 13.77
N GLY A 833 11.75 22.13 14.61
CA GLY A 833 12.56 20.95 14.31
C GLY A 833 13.78 21.23 13.41
N TRP A 834 13.92 22.45 12.89
CA TRP A 834 15.02 22.93 12.05
C TRP A 834 15.79 24.06 12.74
N TRP A 835 17.02 24.31 12.31
CA TRP A 835 17.79 25.51 12.65
C TRP A 835 17.69 26.54 11.54
N SER A 836 17.71 27.83 11.88
CA SER A 836 17.58 28.93 10.92
C SER A 836 18.71 29.95 11.06
N ASN A 837 19.20 30.48 9.94
CA ASN A 837 20.15 31.59 9.92
C ASN A 837 19.46 32.97 9.90
N ASN A 838 18.16 33.05 10.23
CA ASN A 838 17.42 34.31 10.14
C ASN A 838 18.06 35.44 10.97
N GLU A 839 18.63 35.12 12.13
CA GLU A 839 19.36 36.07 12.98
C GLU A 839 20.82 36.30 12.56
N GLY A 840 21.30 35.57 11.55
CA GLY A 840 22.62 35.77 10.95
C GLY A 840 23.77 35.26 11.79
N ALA A 841 23.53 34.19 12.57
CA ALA A 841 24.53 33.52 13.39
C ALA A 841 25.75 33.07 12.57
N CYS A 842 25.55 32.69 11.30
CA CYS A 842 26.60 32.55 10.31
C CYS A 842 26.50 33.70 9.29
N ALA A 843 27.35 34.72 9.43
CA ALA A 843 27.30 35.93 8.60
C ALA A 843 27.53 35.65 7.09
N ARG A 844 28.22 34.56 6.75
CA ARG A 844 28.47 34.16 5.36
C ARG A 844 27.30 33.40 4.73
N LEU A 845 26.43 32.80 5.53
CA LEU A 845 25.20 32.20 5.02
C LEU A 845 24.14 33.29 4.80
N PRO A 846 23.34 33.19 3.73
CA PRO A 846 22.13 33.97 3.59
C PRO A 846 21.17 33.80 4.77
N ARG A 847 20.34 34.82 5.04
CA ARG A 847 19.37 34.84 6.15
C ARG A 847 18.28 33.79 5.99
N ASP A 848 17.99 33.39 4.76
CA ASP A 848 17.00 32.36 4.43
C ASP A 848 17.56 30.93 4.52
N ALA A 849 18.83 30.75 4.87
CA ALA A 849 19.41 29.44 5.07
C ALA A 849 18.83 28.75 6.31
N PHE A 850 18.59 27.46 6.22
CA PHE A 850 18.15 26.61 7.32
C PHE A 850 18.79 25.22 7.22
N TRP A 851 18.92 24.53 8.34
CA TRP A 851 19.57 23.22 8.36
C TRP A 851 19.05 22.28 9.44
N GLY A 852 19.23 20.98 9.20
CA GLY A 852 19.15 19.95 10.23
C GLY A 852 20.55 19.63 10.74
N ALA A 853 20.70 19.43 12.05
CA ALA A 853 21.98 19.14 12.68
C ALA A 853 21.89 17.98 13.69
N GLY A 854 22.90 17.12 13.70
CA GLY A 854 23.03 16.00 14.63
C GLY A 854 24.45 15.78 15.14
N ALA A 855 24.56 15.10 16.28
CA ALA A 855 25.84 14.73 16.90
C ALA A 855 26.81 14.08 15.89
N GLY A 856 28.09 14.42 16.00
CA GLY A 856 29.08 14.10 14.97
C GLY A 856 29.01 15.02 13.75
N HIS A 857 28.31 16.16 13.83
CA HIS A 857 28.02 17.09 12.73
C HIS A 857 27.39 16.41 11.51
N GLN A 858 26.31 15.65 11.74
CA GLN A 858 25.43 15.24 10.64
C GLN A 858 24.65 16.46 10.19
N ILE A 859 24.75 16.83 8.92
CA ILE A 859 24.21 18.10 8.43
C ILE A 859 23.43 17.88 7.13
N VAL A 860 22.26 18.52 7.06
CA VAL A 860 21.59 18.87 5.80
C VAL A 860 21.35 20.37 5.80
N LEU A 861 22.09 21.09 4.96
CA LEU A 861 21.96 22.53 4.76
C LEU A 861 21.10 22.80 3.53
N VAL A 862 20.18 23.75 3.65
CA VAL A 862 19.37 24.26 2.53
C VAL A 862 19.51 25.78 2.48
N VAL A 863 19.81 26.32 1.29
CA VAL A 863 19.95 27.76 1.06
C VAL A 863 19.07 28.15 -0.14
N PRO A 864 17.81 28.58 0.08
CA PRO A 864 16.86 28.89 -0.99
C PRO A 864 17.34 29.94 -1.98
N SER A 865 17.84 31.08 -1.50
CA SER A 865 18.40 32.18 -2.31
C SER A 865 19.61 31.79 -3.15
N ARG A 866 20.13 30.58 -2.93
CA ARG A 866 21.26 29.99 -3.65
C ARG A 866 20.88 28.65 -4.30
N ASN A 867 19.62 28.22 -4.33
CA ASN A 867 19.21 26.93 -4.90
C ASN A 867 20.15 25.77 -4.50
N LEU A 868 20.61 25.77 -3.25
CA LEU A 868 21.69 24.92 -2.77
C LEU A 868 21.18 23.97 -1.68
N VAL A 869 21.55 22.69 -1.79
CA VAL A 869 21.43 21.70 -0.72
C VAL A 869 22.79 21.06 -0.52
N ALA A 870 23.25 20.93 0.72
CA ALA A 870 24.48 20.22 1.05
C ALA A 870 24.25 19.22 2.17
N VAL A 871 24.74 17.99 1.99
CA VAL A 871 24.67 16.92 3.00
C VAL A 871 26.08 16.52 3.41
N ARG A 872 26.29 16.40 4.71
CA ARG A 872 27.55 15.92 5.30
C ARG A 872 27.26 14.91 6.39
N ASN A 873 27.88 13.73 6.30
CA ASN A 873 27.82 12.68 7.33
C ASN A 873 29.23 12.31 7.79
N GLY A 874 29.46 12.03 9.08
CA GLY A 874 30.76 11.58 9.59
C GLY A 874 31.00 11.78 11.08
N ALA A 875 32.27 11.88 11.48
CA ALA A 875 32.64 12.17 12.87
C ALA A 875 32.58 13.68 13.19
N VAL A 876 32.73 14.06 14.46
CA VAL A 876 32.96 15.46 14.85
C VAL A 876 34.13 16.06 14.05
N LEU A 877 33.98 17.34 13.67
CA LEU A 877 34.89 18.06 12.78
C LEU A 877 36.09 18.65 13.53
N ASN A 878 35.96 18.82 14.85
CA ASN A 878 37.01 19.20 15.76
C ASN A 878 38.11 18.13 15.79
N ARG A 879 39.36 18.57 15.94
CA ARG A 879 40.51 17.71 16.23
C ARG A 879 40.74 17.63 17.73
N ALA A 880 41.55 16.66 18.15
CA ALA A 880 41.98 16.55 19.54
C ALA A 880 42.67 17.86 19.98
N GLY A 881 42.15 18.49 21.05
CA GLY A 881 42.64 19.76 21.58
C GLY A 881 41.87 21.01 21.11
N ASP A 882 40.96 20.89 20.14
CA ASP A 882 40.06 21.98 19.77
C ASP A 882 38.98 22.17 20.86
N ASP A 883 38.54 23.41 21.07
CA ASP A 883 37.37 23.71 21.90
C ASP A 883 36.12 23.03 21.30
N THR A 884 35.51 22.12 22.05
CA THR A 884 34.31 21.38 21.67
C THR A 884 33.04 21.93 22.31
N SER A 885 33.11 23.06 23.02
CA SER A 885 31.94 23.68 23.67
C SER A 885 30.94 24.26 22.67
N ASP A 886 31.38 24.52 21.44
CA ASP A 886 30.60 25.14 20.39
C ASP A 886 30.43 24.18 19.20
N PHE A 887 29.20 23.70 19.01
CA PHE A 887 28.84 22.78 17.94
C PHE A 887 28.88 23.45 16.55
N ASP A 888 28.57 24.75 16.48
CA ASP A 888 28.32 25.43 15.20
C ASP A 888 29.61 25.96 14.56
N LYS A 889 30.55 26.49 15.36
CA LYS A 889 31.86 26.99 14.89
C LYS A 889 32.57 26.07 13.87
N PRO A 890 32.79 24.77 14.14
CA PRO A 890 33.47 23.89 13.19
C PRO A 890 32.63 23.63 11.92
N VAL A 891 31.30 23.58 12.03
CA VAL A 891 30.41 23.44 10.86
C VAL A 891 30.48 24.68 9.99
N HIS A 892 30.44 25.88 10.59
CA HIS A 892 30.58 27.15 9.88
C HIS A 892 31.91 27.18 9.11
N ARG A 893 33.02 26.98 9.83
CA ARG A 893 34.38 27.10 9.30
C ARG A 893 34.71 26.08 8.22
N PHE A 894 34.27 24.82 8.36
CA PHE A 894 34.71 23.74 7.48
C PHE A 894 33.69 23.30 6.45
N LEU A 895 32.43 23.73 6.56
CA LEU A 895 31.37 23.38 5.63
C LEU A 895 30.65 24.61 5.08
N PHE A 896 30.05 25.45 5.93
CA PHE A 896 29.14 26.49 5.45
C PHE A 896 29.85 27.65 4.74
N GLU A 897 30.87 28.26 5.37
CA GLU A 897 31.60 29.37 4.76
C GLU A 897 32.32 28.94 3.47
N PRO A 898 33.05 27.81 3.44
CA PRO A 898 33.69 27.35 2.22
C PRO A 898 32.69 27.03 1.09
N LEU A 899 31.50 26.49 1.41
CA LEU A 899 30.45 26.25 0.42
C LEU A 899 29.95 27.55 -0.22
N MET A 900 29.84 28.62 0.58
CA MET A 900 29.47 29.95 0.06
C MET A 900 30.58 30.54 -0.80
N GLU A 901 31.84 30.37 -0.41
CA GLU A 901 33.00 30.79 -1.20
C GLU A 901 33.17 29.98 -2.50
N ALA A 902 32.64 28.76 -2.55
CA ALA A 902 32.68 27.91 -3.73
C ALA A 902 31.70 28.36 -4.83
N ILE A 903 30.74 29.25 -4.53
CA ILE A 903 29.79 29.82 -5.50
C ILE A 903 30.44 31.06 -6.12
N ASN A 904 30.45 31.14 -7.46
CA ASN A 904 31.02 32.24 -8.23
C ASN A 904 30.08 33.45 -8.34
#